data_AF-A0A2N5ZLI2-F1
#
_entry.id   AF-A0A2N5ZLI2-F1
#
_cell.length_a   1.000
_cell.length_b   1.000
_cell.length_c   1.000
_cell.angle_alpha   90.00
_cell.angle_beta   90.00
_cell.angle_gamma   90.00
#
_symmetry.space_group_name_H-M   'P 1'
#
loop_
_entity.id
_entity.type
_entity.pdbx_description
1 polymer ?
#
loop_
_entity_poly.entity_id
_entity_poly.type
_entity_poly.pdbx_seq_one_letter_code
_entity_poly.pdbx_strand_id
1 'polypeptide(L)'
;MKRAYFIFFILIISLDFSQVLFGQIYEPEGINMPGSWDSWNQPPSVSALASEGQATGTIVYRDMGVDNYHTIIAVAASGADIVGGTYDWLFTSGPTIGYYNNKWGSVTVSMNTIQSYTKEGSNNSITVANGNWYIMNFQDNNYTNTNAIFMETSAAPVTLDALSYSPSGTIEPWDEVEVTITTSAAPCAEENVFVRYTTDGYSTSTLLEVAFVGTTGTATIPALPATTNVSFYAYSTTLASGDIGANHDMVTINYINNSGSNYSYVVNDPDSYPSAQAGDFSDVNTWGGASIPPSEKALVINHAIVMDADYAASEVTINSGGELSFNGTETLTIRGNGSWVNDGSFSAGNGTLVFQDNVSVGGTNNSVFNNVTVSGLNVDFDNPVTDISGVLKITTGSVLNAPELLSGSTLQYEQGGFYNRVTEWNNPYNVLVANNTDFDLNIDELGSDITVLGDLTINSGSSVDMGVVTGEYDLIVNGNLDIEGTLALSSIFGSDLQLKGNWSRTGIFTSNTRSVSLNGTSNQSITGATTFDYLIVDKSGGTVNLNDNIEVSNILTLTNGIIDGNGNTITISDDATSAIAGGSSSSYFVGTMVRGIKQIAKDGKSSKGDVYLFPIGTATSYNPATVDFTTLPSSAGTITASFSSTLDPAYESGLPMTDGSQEIDHLADGGYWQLTPSGLADYTYDLTIQGSDFVDDPAYEITNADGLRLLVRDDFSSAWQFLGSHGSGVADPPSVSRTGITGAMGIIAMGGLFSENPLPVSLSYFTVQKSPNGVKLQWETLSEKNNDKFEVYRSTNSIDYTKIATIDGAGYSSEKIKYDYIDFTAREGLNYYFLRQMDFDGQFTNSDVKVIDNQSDDSFDLSILNGQIKLQLNSDENKSLQYQIVDMKGLIVKEGMLRVDNKNSVIDIPNFNELFLIRVYSDSGFNYVRKISTIGIK
;
A
#
# COMPACT_ATOMS: atom_id res chain seq x y z
N MET A 1 -1.16 -74.44 -19.85
CA MET A 1 -1.88 -74.65 -21.14
C MET A 1 -1.68 -73.38 -21.97
N LYS A 2 -1.12 -73.46 -23.20
CA LYS A 2 -0.77 -72.32 -24.11
C LYS A 2 0.37 -71.40 -23.54
N ARG A 3 1.45 -71.02 -24.25
CA ARG A 3 1.63 -70.39 -25.59
C ARG A 3 1.01 -68.98 -25.64
N ALA A 4 1.62 -67.92 -26.19
CA ALA A 4 2.97 -67.67 -26.76
C ALA A 4 3.18 -66.11 -26.75
N TYR A 5 4.30 -65.48 -27.12
CA TYR A 5 5.40 -65.81 -28.03
C TYR A 5 6.76 -65.23 -27.56
N PHE A 6 7.81 -65.59 -28.30
CA PHE A 6 9.13 -64.93 -28.38
C PHE A 6 9.32 -64.53 -29.85
N ILE A 7 9.95 -63.40 -30.17
CA ILE A 7 10.43 -63.11 -31.54
C ILE A 7 11.96 -63.14 -31.54
N PHE A 8 12.48 -63.82 -32.55
CA PHE A 8 13.88 -64.18 -32.74
C PHE A 8 14.54 -63.17 -33.68
N PHE A 9 15.81 -62.83 -33.45
CA PHE A 9 16.73 -62.59 -34.56
C PHE A 9 18.09 -63.24 -34.26
N ILE A 10 18.67 -63.83 -35.31
CA ILE A 10 19.81 -64.74 -35.23
C ILE A 10 21.11 -63.93 -35.37
N LEU A 11 22.11 -64.19 -34.53
CA LEU A 11 23.50 -63.93 -34.92
C LEU A 11 24.46 -65.06 -34.50
N ILE A 12 25.03 -65.63 -35.55
CA ILE A 12 26.18 -66.52 -35.71
C ILE A 12 27.12 -66.63 -34.49
N ILE A 13 27.35 -67.87 -34.04
CA ILE A 13 28.51 -68.23 -33.20
C ILE A 13 29.76 -68.25 -34.09
N SER A 14 30.59 -67.21 -34.00
CA SER A 14 32.00 -67.30 -34.38
C SER A 14 32.81 -67.74 -33.17
N LEU A 15 33.36 -68.96 -33.24
CA LEU A 15 34.46 -69.38 -32.36
C LEU A 15 35.72 -68.62 -32.79
N ASP A 16 35.86 -67.41 -32.27
CA ASP A 16 37.07 -66.62 -32.48
C ASP A 16 38.06 -66.93 -31.35
N PHE A 17 39.22 -67.49 -31.72
CA PHE A 17 40.36 -67.66 -30.82
C PHE A 17 41.06 -66.30 -30.70
N SER A 18 40.44 -65.37 -29.96
CA SER A 18 41.08 -64.11 -29.60
C SER A 18 42.34 -64.40 -28.79
N GLN A 19 43.50 -64.04 -29.33
CA GLN A 19 44.77 -64.13 -28.61
C GLN A 19 44.70 -63.31 -27.32
N VAL A 20 45.25 -63.86 -26.23
CA VAL A 20 45.47 -63.10 -25.00
C VAL A 20 46.54 -62.05 -25.29
N LEU A 21 46.10 -60.81 -25.52
CA LEU A 21 46.95 -59.64 -25.41
C LEU A 21 47.24 -59.44 -23.92
N PHE A 22 48.47 -59.79 -23.51
CA PHE A 22 48.98 -59.43 -22.19
C PHE A 22 49.14 -57.91 -22.16
N GLY A 23 48.28 -57.23 -21.40
CA GLY A 23 48.16 -55.77 -21.34
C GLY A 23 49.02 -55.10 -20.26
N GLN A 24 49.97 -55.83 -19.69
CA GLN A 24 50.79 -55.47 -18.53
C GLN A 24 52.12 -56.26 -18.62
N ILE A 25 53.19 -55.78 -17.99
CA ILE A 25 54.42 -56.55 -17.76
C ILE A 25 54.09 -57.75 -16.88
N TYR A 26 54.62 -58.91 -17.24
CA TYR A 26 54.28 -60.17 -16.59
C TYR A 26 54.87 -60.21 -15.17
N GLU A 27 54.03 -60.31 -14.13
CA GLU A 27 54.44 -60.22 -12.71
C GLU A 27 55.65 -61.10 -12.32
N PRO A 28 55.78 -62.37 -12.77
CA PRO A 28 56.95 -63.19 -12.46
C PRO A 28 58.27 -62.74 -13.10
N GLU A 29 58.24 -61.78 -14.03
CA GLU A 29 59.43 -61.10 -14.57
C GLU A 29 59.66 -59.76 -13.84
N GLY A 30 58.61 -58.94 -13.75
CA GLY A 30 58.61 -57.62 -13.12
C GLY A 30 59.61 -56.65 -13.74
N ILE A 31 59.98 -55.61 -12.98
CA ILE A 31 61.01 -54.63 -13.35
C ILE A 31 62.27 -54.81 -12.50
N ASN A 32 63.42 -54.81 -13.17
CA ASN A 32 64.75 -54.87 -12.56
C ASN A 32 65.62 -53.74 -13.12
N MET A 33 66.63 -53.32 -12.35
CA MET A 33 67.54 -52.21 -12.66
C MET A 33 69.03 -52.64 -12.66
N PRO A 34 69.47 -53.53 -13.57
CA PRO A 34 70.88 -53.89 -13.71
C PRO A 34 71.74 -52.72 -14.19
N GLY A 35 72.99 -52.63 -13.72
CA GLY A 35 73.87 -51.54 -14.10
C GLY A 35 75.28 -51.63 -13.55
N SER A 36 76.07 -50.59 -13.80
CA SER A 36 77.44 -50.49 -13.29
C SER A 36 77.56 -50.49 -11.76
N TRP A 37 76.47 -50.23 -11.02
CA TRP A 37 76.39 -50.35 -9.55
C TRP A 37 76.54 -51.78 -9.03
N ASP A 38 76.19 -52.78 -9.84
CA ASP A 38 76.18 -54.19 -9.44
C ASP A 38 76.88 -55.09 -10.48
N SER A 39 77.70 -54.48 -11.34
CA SER A 39 78.40 -55.14 -12.45
C SER A 39 77.48 -55.78 -13.51
N TRP A 40 76.28 -55.22 -13.69
CA TRP A 40 75.25 -55.69 -14.63
C TRP A 40 74.71 -57.08 -14.29
N ASN A 41 74.61 -57.41 -12.99
CA ASN A 41 73.98 -58.65 -12.54
C ASN A 41 72.50 -58.63 -12.86
N GLN A 42 71.95 -59.80 -13.25
CA GLN A 42 70.55 -59.93 -13.61
C GLN A 42 70.02 -61.33 -13.23
N PRO A 43 69.07 -61.43 -12.27
CA PRO A 43 68.49 -60.32 -11.50
C PRO A 43 69.56 -59.59 -10.66
N PRO A 44 69.36 -58.30 -10.37
CA PRO A 44 70.34 -57.51 -9.61
C PRO A 44 70.66 -58.10 -8.25
N SER A 45 71.92 -57.97 -7.83
CA SER A 45 72.36 -58.48 -6.52
C SER A 45 71.98 -57.56 -5.35
N VAL A 46 71.41 -56.39 -5.64
CA VAL A 46 70.87 -55.42 -4.68
C VAL A 46 69.35 -55.53 -4.67
N SER A 47 68.76 -55.71 -3.49
CA SER A 47 67.32 -55.90 -3.28
C SER A 47 66.48 -54.77 -3.89
N ALA A 48 66.83 -53.53 -3.60
CA ALA A 48 66.15 -52.33 -4.09
C ALA A 48 66.30 -52.10 -5.62
N LEU A 49 67.06 -52.95 -6.31
CA LEU A 49 67.20 -52.90 -7.77
C LEU A 49 66.57 -54.11 -8.47
N ALA A 50 66.02 -55.08 -7.73
CA ALA A 50 65.40 -56.29 -8.28
C ALA A 50 63.89 -56.34 -7.98
N SER A 51 63.11 -56.93 -8.90
CA SER A 51 61.67 -57.17 -8.69
C SER A 51 61.41 -58.13 -7.55
N GLU A 52 60.33 -57.93 -6.79
CA GLU A 52 59.82 -58.86 -5.77
C GLU A 52 59.54 -60.28 -6.30
N GLY A 53 59.34 -60.45 -7.62
CA GLY A 53 59.27 -61.76 -8.27
C GLY A 53 60.61 -62.53 -8.26
N GLN A 54 61.71 -61.86 -7.89
CA GLN A 54 63.05 -62.43 -7.70
C GLN A 54 63.31 -62.66 -6.20
N ALA A 55 64.09 -63.68 -5.87
CA ALA A 55 64.20 -64.23 -4.50
C ALA A 55 64.66 -63.26 -3.37
N THR A 56 65.10 -62.05 -3.70
CA THR A 56 65.55 -61.01 -2.75
C THR A 56 65.11 -59.59 -3.15
N GLY A 57 64.24 -59.43 -4.15
CA GLY A 57 63.91 -58.11 -4.70
C GLY A 57 62.89 -57.33 -3.88
N THR A 58 62.95 -55.99 -3.97
CA THR A 58 62.02 -55.05 -3.31
C THR A 58 61.52 -53.94 -4.24
N ILE A 59 61.65 -54.11 -5.56
CA ILE A 59 60.82 -53.37 -6.52
C ILE A 59 59.45 -54.06 -6.55
N VAL A 60 58.46 -53.41 -5.96
CA VAL A 60 57.09 -53.93 -5.79
C VAL A 60 56.15 -53.39 -6.85
N TYR A 61 55.16 -54.18 -7.26
CA TYR A 61 54.08 -53.73 -8.11
C TYR A 61 52.98 -53.01 -7.33
N ARG A 62 52.45 -51.92 -7.86
CA ARG A 62 51.33 -51.15 -7.30
C ARG A 62 50.31 -50.82 -8.38
N ASP A 63 49.10 -51.35 -8.23
CA ASP A 63 47.91 -50.84 -8.92
C ASP A 63 47.34 -49.68 -8.09
N MET A 64 47.43 -48.48 -8.64
CA MET A 64 46.89 -47.25 -8.05
C MET A 64 45.99 -46.49 -9.04
N GLY A 65 45.46 -47.17 -10.06
CA GLY A 65 44.82 -46.53 -11.22
C GLY A 65 45.79 -46.19 -12.36
N VAL A 66 47.09 -46.10 -12.06
CA VAL A 66 48.18 -46.29 -13.03
C VAL A 66 49.09 -47.40 -12.50
N ASP A 67 49.11 -48.52 -13.22
CA ASP A 67 50.00 -49.66 -12.99
C ASP A 67 51.46 -49.17 -12.91
N ASN A 68 52.11 -49.33 -11.75
CA ASN A 68 53.50 -48.89 -11.55
C ASN A 68 54.33 -49.86 -10.72
N TYR A 69 55.64 -49.86 -10.99
CA TYR A 69 56.66 -50.52 -10.18
C TYR A 69 57.36 -49.48 -9.30
N HIS A 70 57.42 -49.74 -8.00
CA HIS A 70 57.89 -48.81 -6.99
C HIS A 70 59.04 -49.40 -6.17
N THR A 71 60.04 -48.59 -5.84
CA THR A 71 61.02 -48.93 -4.81
C THR A 71 61.65 -47.70 -4.17
N ILE A 72 62.27 -47.91 -3.01
CA ILE A 72 63.00 -46.91 -2.24
C ILE A 72 64.43 -47.45 -2.05
N ILE A 73 65.42 -46.64 -2.42
CA ILE A 73 66.85 -46.99 -2.44
C ILE A 73 67.59 -46.11 -1.43
N ALA A 74 68.19 -46.71 -0.40
CA ALA A 74 69.09 -46.01 0.51
C ALA A 74 70.49 -45.89 -0.12
N VAL A 75 71.13 -44.72 -0.01
CA VAL A 75 72.48 -44.50 -0.56
C VAL A 75 73.45 -44.01 0.51
N ALA A 76 74.49 -44.80 0.79
CA ALA A 76 75.50 -44.45 1.80
C ALA A 76 76.84 -45.15 1.55
N ALA A 77 77.91 -44.61 2.16
CA ALA A 77 79.25 -45.16 2.04
C ALA A 77 79.40 -46.58 2.64
N SER A 78 78.47 -47.01 3.49
CA SER A 78 78.36 -48.36 4.03
C SER A 78 76.99 -48.59 4.67
N GLY A 79 76.41 -49.78 4.53
CA GLY A 79 75.19 -50.19 5.25
C GLY A 79 73.86 -49.70 4.65
N ALA A 80 73.87 -49.29 3.38
CA ALA A 80 72.71 -48.95 2.57
C ALA A 80 72.69 -49.83 1.30
N ASP A 81 71.68 -49.69 0.44
CA ASP A 81 71.49 -50.53 -0.75
C ASP A 81 72.61 -50.34 -1.79
N ILE A 82 72.99 -49.09 -2.05
CA ILE A 82 74.11 -48.73 -2.95
C ILE A 82 75.00 -47.62 -2.34
N VAL A 83 76.17 -47.43 -2.95
CA VAL A 83 77.11 -46.34 -2.62
C VAL A 83 76.88 -45.17 -3.56
N GLY A 84 77.14 -43.94 -3.11
CA GLY A 84 77.06 -42.74 -3.94
C GLY A 84 78.05 -42.74 -5.10
N GLY A 85 77.59 -42.36 -6.30
CA GLY A 85 78.36 -42.37 -7.54
C GLY A 85 77.50 -42.04 -8.77
N THR A 86 78.13 -42.05 -9.95
CA THR A 86 77.45 -41.97 -11.25
C THR A 86 77.44 -43.35 -11.89
N TYR A 87 76.27 -43.80 -12.33
CA TYR A 87 76.05 -45.16 -12.81
C TYR A 87 75.33 -45.17 -14.16
N ASP A 88 75.84 -45.99 -15.07
CA ASP A 88 75.12 -46.40 -16.29
C ASP A 88 74.34 -47.68 -16.02
N TRP A 89 73.08 -47.74 -16.46
CA TRP A 89 72.12 -48.79 -16.12
C TRP A 89 70.97 -48.91 -17.14
N LEU A 90 70.07 -49.88 -16.97
CA LEU A 90 68.83 -50.03 -17.75
C LEU A 90 67.67 -50.48 -16.86
N PHE A 91 66.44 -50.08 -17.17
CA PHE A 91 65.29 -50.86 -16.72
C PHE A 91 65.20 -52.13 -17.59
N THR A 92 64.88 -53.27 -17.00
CA THR A 92 64.82 -54.56 -17.70
C THR A 92 63.69 -55.44 -17.19
N SER A 93 63.11 -56.22 -18.12
CA SER A 93 62.09 -57.22 -17.85
C SER A 93 62.26 -58.39 -18.82
N GLY A 94 62.15 -59.61 -18.31
CA GLY A 94 62.31 -60.82 -19.10
C GLY A 94 62.45 -62.07 -18.23
N PRO A 95 62.15 -63.26 -18.78
CA PRO A 95 62.20 -64.50 -18.02
C PRO A 95 63.66 -64.92 -17.76
N THR A 96 63.85 -65.93 -16.91
CA THR A 96 65.17 -66.44 -16.46
C THR A 96 66.15 -66.78 -17.59
N ILE A 97 65.64 -67.05 -18.80
CA ILE A 97 66.39 -67.40 -20.01
C ILE A 97 66.64 -66.22 -20.98
N GLY A 98 66.17 -65.01 -20.63
CA GLY A 98 66.14 -63.85 -21.51
C GLY A 98 65.80 -62.55 -20.78
N TYR A 99 66.46 -62.26 -19.67
CA TYR A 99 66.15 -61.10 -18.82
C TYR A 99 66.24 -59.72 -19.50
N TYR A 100 67.00 -59.61 -20.60
CA TYR A 100 67.14 -58.40 -21.40
C TYR A 100 66.21 -58.39 -22.63
N ASN A 101 65.25 -59.33 -22.72
CA ASN A 101 64.28 -59.38 -23.81
C ASN A 101 63.45 -58.08 -23.90
N ASN A 102 63.28 -57.39 -22.77
CA ASN A 102 62.80 -56.02 -22.73
C ASN A 102 63.73 -55.16 -21.92
N LYS A 103 64.15 -54.03 -22.50
CA LYS A 103 64.88 -52.98 -21.80
C LYS A 103 64.34 -51.60 -22.12
N TRP A 104 64.46 -50.67 -21.17
CA TRP A 104 64.09 -49.26 -21.36
C TRP A 104 65.25 -48.35 -20.92
N GLY A 105 65.53 -47.35 -21.75
CA GLY A 105 66.80 -46.65 -21.74
C GLY A 105 66.77 -45.23 -22.30
N SER A 106 67.97 -44.69 -22.53
CA SER A 106 68.29 -43.41 -23.18
C SER A 106 67.90 -42.15 -22.39
N VAL A 107 67.86 -42.25 -21.06
CA VAL A 107 67.58 -41.12 -20.15
C VAL A 107 68.80 -40.81 -19.28
N THR A 108 69.22 -39.54 -19.27
CA THR A 108 70.00 -38.99 -18.15
C THR A 108 69.01 -38.53 -17.10
N VAL A 109 69.04 -39.16 -15.93
CA VAL A 109 68.06 -38.94 -14.86
C VAL A 109 68.17 -37.51 -14.34
N SER A 110 67.03 -36.82 -14.33
CA SER A 110 66.83 -35.53 -13.67
C SER A 110 65.88 -35.78 -12.50
N MET A 111 66.36 -35.54 -11.27
CA MET A 111 65.56 -35.83 -10.07
C MET A 111 64.27 -35.00 -10.04
N ASN A 112 63.25 -35.55 -9.38
CA ASN A 112 61.93 -34.96 -9.18
C ASN A 112 61.21 -34.61 -10.51
N THR A 113 61.56 -35.28 -11.61
CA THR A 113 61.02 -35.04 -12.95
C THR A 113 60.54 -36.35 -13.58
N ILE A 114 59.30 -36.38 -14.10
CA ILE A 114 58.82 -37.51 -14.91
C ILE A 114 59.51 -37.48 -16.28
N GLN A 115 60.20 -38.56 -16.65
CA GLN A 115 60.93 -38.68 -17.90
C GLN A 115 60.47 -39.90 -18.70
N SER A 116 60.48 -39.80 -20.03
CA SER A 116 60.10 -40.91 -20.92
C SER A 116 61.32 -41.74 -21.32
N TYR A 117 61.27 -43.04 -21.01
CA TYR A 117 62.29 -44.03 -21.27
C TYR A 117 61.97 -44.82 -22.54
N THR A 118 62.95 -44.91 -23.44
CA THR A 118 62.79 -45.51 -24.77
C THR A 118 62.98 -47.02 -24.71
N LYS A 119 61.99 -47.78 -25.22
CA LYS A 119 62.07 -49.23 -25.39
C LYS A 119 63.22 -49.58 -26.34
N GLU A 120 64.03 -50.56 -25.97
CA GLU A 120 65.28 -50.92 -26.66
C GLU A 120 66.36 -49.84 -26.72
N GLY A 121 66.26 -48.81 -25.88
CA GLY A 121 67.23 -47.71 -25.79
C GLY A 121 68.67 -48.12 -25.42
N SER A 122 69.58 -47.16 -25.58
CA SER A 122 70.91 -47.14 -24.96
C SER A 122 70.82 -47.03 -23.43
N ASN A 123 71.93 -47.20 -22.72
CA ASN A 123 71.96 -47.09 -21.25
C ASN A 123 71.38 -45.74 -20.75
N ASN A 124 70.69 -45.80 -19.61
CA ASN A 124 70.41 -44.65 -18.77
C ASN A 124 71.66 -44.25 -17.99
N SER A 125 71.71 -43.01 -17.50
CA SER A 125 72.74 -42.55 -16.57
C SER A 125 72.10 -41.79 -15.40
N ILE A 126 72.49 -42.12 -14.17
CA ILE A 126 72.01 -41.49 -12.93
C ILE A 126 73.20 -41.16 -12.03
N THR A 127 73.09 -40.08 -11.25
CA THR A 127 74.05 -39.76 -10.18
C THR A 127 73.31 -39.70 -8.86
N VAL A 128 73.84 -40.42 -7.86
CA VAL A 128 73.27 -40.53 -6.51
C VAL A 128 74.32 -40.17 -5.46
N ALA A 129 73.89 -39.52 -4.37
CA ALA A 129 74.74 -39.01 -3.31
C ALA A 129 74.62 -39.84 -2.03
N ASN A 130 75.73 -40.00 -1.30
CA ASN A 130 75.71 -40.62 0.02
C ASN A 130 74.97 -39.72 1.03
N GLY A 131 74.04 -40.31 1.79
CA GLY A 131 73.20 -39.64 2.77
C GLY A 131 71.75 -39.46 2.33
N ASN A 132 71.48 -39.58 1.03
CA ASN A 132 70.16 -39.37 0.44
C ASN A 132 69.45 -40.71 0.18
N TRP A 133 68.14 -40.61 -0.01
CA TRP A 133 67.26 -41.70 -0.42
C TRP A 133 66.65 -41.38 -1.77
N TYR A 134 66.50 -42.40 -2.62
CA TYR A 134 65.94 -42.25 -3.96
C TYR A 134 64.73 -43.15 -4.14
N ILE A 135 63.63 -42.57 -4.58
CA ILE A 135 62.38 -43.28 -4.82
C ILE A 135 62.19 -43.40 -6.33
N MET A 136 62.03 -44.62 -6.83
CA MET A 136 61.79 -44.87 -8.24
C MET A 136 60.34 -45.34 -8.41
N ASN A 137 59.60 -44.64 -9.26
CA ASN A 137 58.31 -45.09 -9.79
C ASN A 137 58.43 -45.24 -11.31
N PHE A 138 58.18 -46.45 -11.81
CA PHE A 138 58.19 -46.79 -13.24
C PHE A 138 56.77 -47.14 -13.66
N GLN A 139 56.24 -46.46 -14.67
CA GLN A 139 54.94 -46.79 -15.25
C GLN A 139 55.02 -48.11 -16.00
N ASP A 140 54.10 -49.04 -15.73
CA ASP A 140 53.84 -50.12 -16.65
C ASP A 140 53.03 -49.58 -17.84
N ASN A 141 53.73 -49.31 -18.94
CA ASN A 141 53.11 -48.99 -20.22
C ASN A 141 53.37 -50.12 -21.23
N ASN A 142 53.21 -51.37 -20.77
CA ASN A 142 53.50 -52.57 -21.54
C ASN A 142 54.96 -52.59 -22.04
N TYR A 143 55.25 -53.44 -23.03
CA TYR A 143 56.53 -53.50 -23.72
C TYR A 143 56.75 -52.35 -24.75
N THR A 144 56.31 -51.12 -24.43
CA THR A 144 56.44 -49.92 -25.27
C THR A 144 57.26 -48.82 -24.57
N ASN A 145 57.44 -47.63 -25.17
CA ASN A 145 58.05 -46.50 -24.45
C ASN A 145 57.20 -46.16 -23.23
N THR A 146 57.84 -45.85 -22.11
CA THR A 146 57.16 -45.67 -20.82
C THR A 146 57.70 -44.47 -20.05
N ASN A 147 57.05 -44.07 -18.97
CA ASN A 147 57.53 -43.00 -18.10
C ASN A 147 58.08 -43.57 -16.80
N ALA A 148 59.11 -42.92 -16.24
CA ALA A 148 59.50 -43.16 -14.87
C ALA A 148 60.00 -41.86 -14.24
N ILE A 149 59.96 -41.80 -12.92
CA ILE A 149 60.49 -40.70 -12.11
C ILE A 149 61.44 -41.25 -11.06
N PHE A 150 62.52 -40.52 -10.82
CA PHE A 150 63.37 -40.66 -9.65
C PHE A 150 63.16 -39.43 -8.77
N MET A 151 62.73 -39.65 -7.54
CA MET A 151 62.56 -38.63 -6.52
C MET A 151 63.71 -38.73 -5.51
N GLU A 152 64.14 -37.60 -4.94
CA GLU A 152 65.28 -37.52 -4.02
C GLU A 152 64.89 -36.87 -2.68
N THR A 153 65.21 -37.52 -1.56
CA THR A 153 64.96 -37.02 -0.20
C THR A 153 66.24 -37.06 0.65
N SER A 154 66.39 -36.09 1.57
CA SER A 154 67.54 -36.02 2.50
C SER A 154 67.45 -36.98 3.70
N ALA A 155 66.30 -37.66 3.86
CA ALA A 155 66.07 -38.69 4.86
C ALA A 155 65.20 -39.83 4.28
N ALA A 156 65.02 -40.89 5.06
CA ALA A 156 64.11 -41.98 4.70
C ALA A 156 62.67 -41.45 4.58
N PRO A 157 61.95 -41.69 3.47
CA PRO A 157 60.59 -41.21 3.30
C PRO A 157 59.64 -41.73 4.39
N VAL A 158 58.74 -40.88 4.86
CA VAL A 158 57.87 -41.22 6.00
C VAL A 158 56.70 -42.10 5.58
N THR A 159 56.36 -43.09 6.41
CA THR A 159 55.10 -43.82 6.26
C THR A 159 53.93 -42.97 6.77
N LEU A 160 52.78 -43.07 6.10
CA LEU A 160 51.52 -42.44 6.54
C LEU A 160 50.77 -43.44 7.44
N ASP A 161 51.02 -43.36 8.75
CA ASP A 161 50.62 -44.38 9.72
C ASP A 161 49.13 -44.32 10.09
N ALA A 162 48.54 -43.12 10.08
CA ALA A 162 47.12 -42.92 10.34
C ALA A 162 46.56 -41.67 9.66
N LEU A 163 45.28 -41.72 9.30
CA LEU A 163 44.48 -40.59 8.82
C LEU A 163 43.11 -40.63 9.51
N SER A 164 42.69 -39.48 10.04
CA SER A 164 41.37 -39.25 10.65
C SER A 164 40.85 -37.88 10.25
N TYR A 165 39.55 -37.63 10.39
CA TYR A 165 38.96 -36.32 10.12
C TYR A 165 37.94 -35.92 11.18
N SER A 166 37.71 -34.60 11.31
CA SER A 166 36.75 -34.01 12.24
C SER A 166 36.00 -32.84 11.57
N PRO A 167 34.67 -32.70 11.76
CA PRO A 167 33.80 -33.61 12.51
C PRO A 167 33.59 -34.96 11.80
N SER A 168 33.35 -36.02 12.59
CA SER A 168 33.13 -37.39 12.10
C SER A 168 31.69 -37.89 12.27
N GLY A 169 30.78 -36.99 12.65
CA GLY A 169 29.33 -37.22 12.75
C GLY A 169 28.61 -36.69 11.52
N THR A 170 27.44 -36.06 11.73
CA THR A 170 26.82 -35.21 10.71
C THR A 170 27.76 -34.06 10.37
N ILE A 171 27.97 -33.81 9.09
CA ILE A 171 28.72 -32.68 8.55
C ILE A 171 27.72 -31.80 7.81
N GLU A 172 27.48 -30.61 8.32
CA GLU A 172 26.54 -29.66 7.71
C GLU A 172 27.22 -28.84 6.61
N PRO A 173 26.47 -28.17 5.72
CA PRO A 173 27.03 -27.42 4.59
C PRO A 173 28.03 -26.32 4.95
N TRP A 174 28.03 -25.85 6.20
CA TRP A 174 28.94 -24.82 6.75
C TRP A 174 30.12 -25.39 7.54
N ASP A 175 30.21 -26.71 7.75
CA ASP A 175 31.30 -27.33 8.50
C ASP A 175 32.54 -27.49 7.61
N GLU A 176 33.68 -26.93 8.05
CA GLU A 176 34.99 -27.29 7.53
C GLU A 176 35.44 -28.65 8.11
N VAL A 177 36.11 -29.47 7.29
CA VAL A 177 36.58 -30.80 7.71
C VAL A 177 38.10 -30.80 7.83
N GLU A 178 38.60 -30.79 9.07
CA GLU A 178 40.02 -30.94 9.36
C GLU A 178 40.43 -32.40 9.20
N VAL A 179 41.35 -32.67 8.28
CA VAL A 179 42.00 -33.97 8.07
C VAL A 179 43.33 -33.98 8.81
N THR A 180 43.47 -34.87 9.78
CA THR A 180 44.71 -35.10 10.54
C THR A 180 45.44 -36.34 10.02
N ILE A 181 46.73 -36.21 9.76
CA ILE A 181 47.62 -37.29 9.34
C ILE A 181 48.73 -37.47 10.37
N THR A 182 49.01 -38.72 10.76
CA THR A 182 50.17 -39.09 11.57
C THR A 182 51.16 -39.89 10.73
N THR A 183 52.45 -39.57 10.87
CA THR A 183 53.57 -40.18 10.15
C THR A 183 54.59 -40.80 11.11
N SER A 184 55.37 -41.77 10.64
CA SER A 184 56.35 -42.49 11.49
C SER A 184 57.55 -41.64 11.94
N ALA A 185 57.84 -40.55 11.23
CA ALA A 185 58.79 -39.51 11.60
C ALA A 185 58.30 -38.15 11.07
N ALA A 186 58.97 -37.05 11.44
CA ALA A 186 58.72 -35.76 10.79
C ALA A 186 59.20 -35.81 9.33
N PRO A 187 58.39 -35.39 8.34
CA PRO A 187 58.81 -35.33 6.94
C PRO A 187 60.10 -34.52 6.75
N CYS A 188 60.94 -34.92 5.80
CA CYS A 188 62.10 -34.13 5.38
C CYS A 188 61.65 -32.93 4.52
N ALA A 189 62.52 -31.93 4.35
CA ALA A 189 62.18 -30.70 3.64
C ALA A 189 61.87 -30.92 2.15
N GLU A 190 62.27 -32.06 1.58
CA GLU A 190 61.95 -32.45 0.22
C GLU A 190 60.66 -33.28 0.11
N GLU A 191 60.10 -33.82 1.19
CA GLU A 191 58.91 -34.68 1.16
C GLU A 191 57.64 -33.92 1.57
N ASN A 192 56.84 -33.54 0.57
CA ASN A 192 55.54 -32.92 0.74
C ASN A 192 54.48 -34.01 0.94
N VAL A 193 53.49 -33.77 1.79
CA VAL A 193 52.28 -34.63 1.90
C VAL A 193 51.07 -33.80 1.51
N PHE A 194 50.19 -34.39 0.69
CA PHE A 194 48.95 -33.77 0.24
C PHE A 194 47.74 -34.62 0.64
N VAL A 195 46.67 -33.97 1.07
CA VAL A 195 45.31 -34.55 1.01
C VAL A 195 44.75 -34.25 -0.37
N ARG A 196 44.35 -35.29 -1.11
CA ARG A 196 43.65 -35.18 -2.39
C ARG A 196 42.18 -35.50 -2.17
N TYR A 197 41.29 -34.54 -2.43
CA TYR A 197 39.84 -34.74 -2.34
C TYR A 197 39.12 -34.49 -3.68
N THR A 198 37.94 -35.06 -3.81
CA THR A 198 37.04 -34.94 -4.97
C THR A 198 35.58 -34.86 -4.53
N THR A 199 34.75 -34.27 -5.37
CA THR A 199 33.28 -34.26 -5.27
C THR A 199 32.58 -34.93 -6.46
N ASP A 200 33.34 -35.42 -7.46
CA ASP A 200 32.83 -35.93 -8.75
C ASP A 200 33.43 -37.30 -9.15
N GLY A 201 33.93 -38.06 -8.17
CA GLY A 201 34.51 -39.38 -8.38
C GLY A 201 35.91 -39.37 -9.02
N TYR A 202 36.71 -38.35 -8.72
CA TYR A 202 38.05 -38.08 -9.27
C TYR A 202 38.06 -37.74 -10.78
N SER A 203 36.93 -37.29 -11.33
CA SER A 203 36.92 -36.63 -12.65
C SER A 203 37.66 -35.29 -12.58
N THR A 204 37.54 -34.61 -11.44
CA THR A 204 38.40 -33.52 -10.96
C THR A 204 38.82 -33.79 -9.51
N SER A 205 39.89 -33.13 -9.05
CA SER A 205 40.36 -33.27 -7.67
C SER A 205 41.21 -32.07 -7.23
N THR A 206 41.10 -31.72 -5.96
CA THR A 206 41.87 -30.65 -5.32
C THR A 206 42.95 -31.24 -4.42
N LEU A 207 44.15 -30.62 -4.41
CA LEU A 207 45.23 -30.93 -3.48
C LEU A 207 45.30 -29.89 -2.37
N LEU A 208 45.40 -30.36 -1.13
CA LEU A 208 45.63 -29.56 0.08
C LEU A 208 46.97 -29.97 0.68
N GLU A 209 47.90 -29.04 0.85
CA GLU A 209 49.20 -29.29 1.45
C GLU A 209 49.05 -29.45 2.97
N VAL A 210 49.71 -30.46 3.54
CA VAL A 210 49.56 -30.84 4.95
C VAL A 210 50.63 -30.15 5.79
N ALA A 211 50.22 -29.31 6.74
CA ALA A 211 51.13 -28.57 7.61
C ALA A 211 51.53 -29.43 8.83
N PHE A 212 52.81 -29.83 8.92
CA PHE A 212 53.32 -30.70 9.99
C PHE A 212 53.88 -29.96 11.21
N VAL A 213 53.61 -30.50 12.39
CA VAL A 213 54.29 -30.21 13.66
C VAL A 213 54.81 -31.52 14.25
N GLY A 214 56.07 -31.84 13.97
CA GLY A 214 56.64 -33.14 14.32
C GLY A 214 56.07 -34.25 13.44
N THR A 215 55.50 -35.29 14.04
CA THR A 215 54.94 -36.47 13.36
C THR A 215 53.47 -36.33 12.97
N THR A 216 52.83 -35.19 13.24
CA THR A 216 51.40 -35.00 12.98
C THR A 216 51.21 -33.72 12.19
N GLY A 217 50.38 -33.76 11.16
CA GLY A 217 50.03 -32.60 10.35
C GLY A 217 48.56 -32.57 9.99
N THR A 218 48.07 -31.39 9.64
CA THR A 218 46.66 -31.15 9.30
C THR A 218 46.48 -30.44 7.97
N ALA A 219 45.34 -30.68 7.33
CA ALA A 219 44.85 -29.95 6.16
C ALA A 219 43.32 -29.85 6.23
N THR A 220 42.75 -28.71 5.84
CA THR A 220 41.31 -28.45 5.96
C THR A 220 40.62 -28.53 4.60
N ILE A 221 39.68 -29.45 4.45
CA ILE A 221 38.72 -29.42 3.34
C ILE A 221 37.69 -28.33 3.70
N PRO A 222 37.46 -27.33 2.82
CA PRO A 222 36.53 -26.25 3.10
C PRO A 222 35.09 -26.76 3.20
N ALA A 223 34.21 -25.93 3.76
CA ALA A 223 32.77 -26.12 3.70
C ALA A 223 32.29 -26.35 2.25
N LEU A 224 31.33 -27.26 2.06
CA LEU A 224 30.85 -27.71 0.74
C LEU A 224 29.31 -27.79 0.72
N PRO A 225 28.65 -27.67 -0.46
CA PRO A 225 27.19 -27.65 -0.55
C PRO A 225 26.52 -28.93 -0.02
N ALA A 226 25.27 -28.79 0.44
CA ALA A 226 24.43 -29.90 0.86
C ALA A 226 24.38 -31.05 -0.17
N THR A 227 24.28 -32.29 0.32
CA THR A 227 24.28 -33.54 -0.47
C THR A 227 25.59 -33.87 -1.21
N THR A 228 26.64 -33.05 -1.09
CA THR A 228 27.94 -33.33 -1.73
C THR A 228 28.56 -34.60 -1.16
N ASN A 229 28.82 -35.58 -2.03
CA ASN A 229 29.61 -36.77 -1.72
C ASN A 229 31.10 -36.42 -1.83
N VAL A 230 31.82 -36.41 -0.71
CA VAL A 230 33.26 -36.14 -0.68
C VAL A 230 34.02 -37.45 -0.55
N SER A 231 35.04 -37.64 -1.39
CA SER A 231 36.01 -38.73 -1.24
C SER A 231 37.43 -38.18 -1.23
N PHE A 232 38.29 -38.73 -0.37
CA PHE A 232 39.67 -38.25 -0.22
C PHE A 232 40.64 -39.33 0.27
N TYR A 233 41.92 -39.10 -0.01
CA TYR A 233 43.05 -39.85 0.53
C TYR A 233 44.25 -38.92 0.72
N ALA A 234 45.31 -39.39 1.38
CA ALA A 234 46.57 -38.64 1.46
C ALA A 234 47.73 -39.41 0.83
N TYR A 235 48.69 -38.68 0.26
CA TYR A 235 49.92 -39.24 -0.30
C TYR A 235 51.12 -38.29 -0.14
N SER A 236 52.33 -38.84 -0.10
CA SER A 236 53.59 -38.08 -0.09
C SER A 236 54.29 -38.09 -1.45
N THR A 237 55.04 -37.03 -1.76
CA THR A 237 55.80 -36.84 -3.00
C THR A 237 56.89 -35.78 -2.80
N THR A 238 57.89 -35.73 -3.67
CA THR A 238 58.88 -34.64 -3.69
C THR A 238 58.51 -33.45 -4.57
N LEU A 239 57.40 -33.53 -5.30
CA LEU A 239 56.97 -32.46 -6.20
C LEU A 239 56.15 -31.40 -5.46
N ALA A 240 56.28 -30.14 -5.90
CA ALA A 240 55.34 -29.10 -5.53
C ALA A 240 53.99 -29.34 -6.23
N SER A 241 52.90 -28.88 -5.63
CA SER A 241 51.53 -29.13 -6.13
C SER A 241 51.31 -28.75 -7.61
N GLY A 242 51.97 -27.70 -8.09
CA GLY A 242 51.89 -27.24 -9.48
C GLY A 242 52.58 -28.15 -10.51
N ASP A 243 53.55 -28.97 -10.09
CA ASP A 243 54.35 -29.81 -10.99
C ASP A 243 53.75 -31.22 -11.20
N ILE A 244 52.78 -31.61 -10.37
CA ILE A 244 52.17 -32.94 -10.37
C ILE A 244 51.27 -33.16 -11.60
N GLY A 245 50.48 -32.13 -11.96
CA GLY A 245 49.48 -32.22 -13.02
C GLY A 245 48.49 -33.37 -12.76
N ALA A 246 48.21 -34.18 -13.78
CA ALA A 246 47.35 -35.37 -13.65
C ALA A 246 48.09 -36.63 -13.13
N ASN A 247 49.40 -36.54 -12.85
CA ASN A 247 50.27 -37.71 -12.65
C ASN A 247 50.36 -38.16 -11.18
N HIS A 248 49.30 -37.97 -10.38
CA HIS A 248 49.30 -38.18 -8.92
C HIS A 248 49.88 -39.55 -8.51
N ASP A 249 49.45 -40.62 -9.18
CA ASP A 249 49.82 -41.99 -8.85
C ASP A 249 51.31 -42.26 -9.20
N MET A 250 51.76 -41.71 -10.34
CA MET A 250 53.15 -41.79 -10.80
C MET A 250 54.14 -41.07 -9.88
N VAL A 251 53.72 -40.05 -9.13
CA VAL A 251 54.60 -39.26 -8.24
C VAL A 251 54.45 -39.64 -6.77
N THR A 252 53.61 -40.62 -6.45
CA THR A 252 53.33 -41.04 -5.08
C THR A 252 54.47 -41.88 -4.50
N ILE A 253 54.99 -41.46 -3.35
CA ILE A 253 55.93 -42.24 -2.52
C ILE A 253 55.13 -43.18 -1.62
N ASN A 254 54.52 -42.65 -0.56
CA ASN A 254 53.61 -43.38 0.34
C ASN A 254 52.18 -42.82 0.26
N TYR A 255 51.16 -43.63 0.56
CA TYR A 255 49.76 -43.19 0.58
C TYR A 255 48.93 -43.88 1.65
N ILE A 256 47.82 -43.26 2.05
CA ILE A 256 46.82 -43.82 2.95
C ILE A 256 45.41 -43.51 2.42
N ASN A 257 44.70 -44.56 1.98
CA ASN A 257 43.45 -44.47 1.23
C ASN A 257 42.35 -45.41 1.77
N ASN A 258 42.31 -45.62 3.09
CA ASN A 258 41.29 -46.46 3.75
C ASN A 258 41.16 -47.86 3.13
N SER A 259 42.29 -48.56 2.94
CA SER A 259 42.35 -49.90 2.33
C SER A 259 41.74 -49.99 0.92
N GLY A 260 41.88 -48.93 0.11
CA GLY A 260 41.41 -48.88 -1.29
C GLY A 260 40.04 -48.25 -1.52
N SER A 261 39.23 -48.05 -0.47
CA SER A 261 37.89 -47.43 -0.61
C SER A 261 37.92 -45.89 -0.59
N ASN A 262 39.07 -45.28 -0.28
CA ASN A 262 39.23 -43.90 0.16
C ASN A 262 38.46 -43.58 1.46
N TYR A 263 38.79 -42.45 2.09
CA TYR A 263 37.94 -41.86 3.10
C TYR A 263 36.81 -41.12 2.40
N SER A 264 35.63 -41.07 3.03
CA SER A 264 34.47 -40.38 2.46
C SER A 264 33.49 -39.93 3.52
N TYR A 265 32.75 -38.89 3.20
CA TYR A 265 31.56 -38.45 3.92
C TYR A 265 30.55 -37.84 2.94
N VAL A 266 29.34 -37.60 3.40
CA VAL A 266 28.29 -36.89 2.66
C VAL A 266 27.93 -35.66 3.46
N VAL A 267 27.91 -34.49 2.82
CA VAL A 267 27.39 -33.28 3.44
C VAL A 267 25.88 -33.42 3.59
N ASN A 268 25.37 -33.17 4.79
CA ASN A 268 23.96 -33.27 5.11
C ASN A 268 23.11 -32.23 4.33
N ASP A 269 21.81 -32.51 4.19
CA ASP A 269 20.81 -31.52 3.78
C ASP A 269 19.98 -31.14 5.02
N PRO A 270 20.35 -30.05 5.73
CA PRO A 270 19.71 -29.70 6.99
C PRO A 270 18.24 -29.32 6.79
N ASP A 271 17.40 -29.56 7.80
CA ASP A 271 16.00 -29.13 7.76
C ASP A 271 15.83 -27.62 8.03
N SER A 272 16.83 -26.98 8.63
CA SER A 272 16.88 -25.54 8.91
C SER A 272 18.18 -24.90 8.43
N TYR A 273 18.05 -23.71 7.85
CA TYR A 273 19.16 -22.94 7.29
C TYR A 273 19.36 -21.65 8.11
N PRO A 274 20.47 -21.53 8.86
CA PRO A 274 20.80 -20.30 9.57
C PRO A 274 21.40 -19.25 8.62
N SER A 275 21.06 -17.99 8.82
CA SER A 275 21.76 -16.87 8.18
C SER A 275 23.21 -16.80 8.69
N ALA A 276 24.19 -16.84 7.81
CA ALA A 276 25.62 -16.78 8.12
C ALA A 276 26.15 -15.34 8.30
N GLN A 277 25.55 -14.37 7.60
CA GLN A 277 25.84 -12.94 7.73
C GLN A 277 24.61 -12.11 7.34
N ALA A 278 24.71 -10.78 7.45
CA ALA A 278 23.67 -9.87 6.95
C ALA A 278 23.75 -9.74 5.42
N GLY A 279 22.60 -9.68 4.75
CA GLY A 279 22.52 -9.61 3.29
C GLY A 279 21.11 -9.78 2.72
N ASP A 280 21.00 -9.75 1.41
CA ASP A 280 19.77 -10.05 0.68
C ASP A 280 19.49 -11.56 0.71
N PHE A 281 18.21 -11.97 0.71
CA PHE A 281 17.79 -13.38 0.76
C PHE A 281 18.38 -14.17 -0.41
N SER A 282 18.45 -13.57 -1.60
CA SER A 282 18.96 -14.22 -2.82
C SER A 282 20.49 -14.33 -2.92
N ASP A 283 21.28 -13.71 -2.03
CA ASP A 283 22.73 -13.92 -2.00
C ASP A 283 23.06 -15.24 -1.29
N VAL A 284 23.74 -16.14 -2.02
CA VAL A 284 24.24 -17.41 -1.50
C VAL A 284 25.06 -17.25 -0.21
N ASN A 285 25.82 -16.16 -0.08
CA ASN A 285 26.72 -15.92 1.06
C ASN A 285 25.95 -15.49 2.33
N THR A 286 24.70 -15.06 2.20
CA THR A 286 23.82 -14.70 3.33
C THR A 286 23.54 -15.91 4.24
N TRP A 287 23.64 -17.13 3.70
CA TRP A 287 23.20 -18.37 4.34
C TRP A 287 24.34 -19.34 4.64
N GLY A 288 24.12 -20.18 5.66
CA GLY A 288 25.04 -21.26 6.00
C GLY A 288 25.34 -22.16 4.79
N GLY A 289 26.63 -22.44 4.56
CA GLY A 289 27.10 -23.29 3.48
C GLY A 289 27.17 -22.63 2.10
N ALA A 290 27.05 -21.30 2.03
CA ALA A 290 27.10 -20.54 0.78
C ALA A 290 26.06 -21.02 -0.26
N SER A 291 24.83 -21.26 0.19
CA SER A 291 23.72 -21.72 -0.64
C SER A 291 22.39 -21.12 -0.19
N ILE A 292 21.60 -20.58 -1.12
CA ILE A 292 20.23 -20.13 -0.86
C ILE A 292 19.40 -21.33 -0.34
N PRO A 293 18.60 -21.19 0.73
CA PRO A 293 17.78 -22.26 1.27
C PRO A 293 16.87 -22.87 0.19
N PRO A 294 16.84 -24.20 0.03
CA PRO A 294 15.84 -24.88 -0.79
C PRO A 294 14.44 -24.62 -0.23
N SER A 295 13.42 -24.45 -1.08
CA SER A 295 12.04 -24.27 -0.61
C SER A 295 11.60 -25.43 0.29
N GLU A 296 10.71 -25.13 1.25
CA GLU A 296 10.20 -26.04 2.30
C GLU A 296 11.20 -26.30 3.43
N LYS A 297 12.37 -25.65 3.42
CA LYS A 297 13.29 -25.64 4.56
C LYS A 297 13.01 -24.48 5.52
N ALA A 298 13.31 -24.68 6.80
CA ALA A 298 13.11 -23.69 7.84
C ALA A 298 14.19 -22.59 7.80
N LEU A 299 13.82 -21.35 8.09
CA LEU A 299 14.75 -20.22 8.13
C LEU A 299 15.07 -19.84 9.58
N VAL A 300 16.36 -19.74 9.91
CA VAL A 300 16.82 -19.30 11.23
C VAL A 300 17.59 -17.98 11.08
N ILE A 301 16.92 -16.88 11.38
CA ILE A 301 17.42 -15.53 11.17
C ILE A 301 18.21 -15.09 12.40
N ASN A 302 19.54 -15.11 12.29
CA ASN A 302 20.52 -14.68 13.30
C ASN A 302 21.16 -13.32 12.97
N HIS A 303 21.03 -12.86 11.72
CA HIS A 303 21.60 -11.63 11.18
C HIS A 303 20.51 -10.80 10.50
N ALA A 304 20.84 -9.62 9.97
CA ALA A 304 19.89 -8.78 9.26
C ALA A 304 19.68 -9.26 7.80
N ILE A 305 18.49 -9.77 7.52
CA ILE A 305 18.09 -10.33 6.22
C ILE A 305 17.05 -9.43 5.55
N VAL A 306 17.26 -9.20 4.26
CA VAL A 306 16.36 -8.46 3.39
C VAL A 306 15.71 -9.44 2.41
N MET A 307 14.40 -9.61 2.50
CA MET A 307 13.62 -10.36 1.51
C MET A 307 13.58 -9.57 0.21
N ASP A 308 14.23 -10.12 -0.83
CA ASP A 308 14.31 -9.61 -2.19
C ASP A 308 13.78 -10.61 -3.25
N ALA A 309 13.30 -11.77 -2.80
CA ALA A 309 12.68 -12.80 -3.62
C ALA A 309 11.55 -13.52 -2.86
N ASP A 310 10.58 -14.06 -3.59
CA ASP A 310 9.54 -14.94 -3.03
C ASP A 310 10.15 -16.23 -2.48
N TYR A 311 9.69 -16.66 -1.30
CA TYR A 311 10.12 -17.92 -0.69
C TYR A 311 8.97 -18.63 0.02
N ALA A 312 9.06 -19.96 0.12
CA ALA A 312 8.13 -20.74 0.91
C ALA A 312 8.91 -21.62 1.91
N ALA A 313 8.74 -21.30 3.19
CA ALA A 313 9.38 -21.92 4.34
C ALA A 313 8.47 -22.99 4.98
N SER A 314 9.09 -23.92 5.72
CA SER A 314 8.38 -24.76 6.69
C SER A 314 8.31 -24.14 8.09
N GLU A 315 9.24 -23.24 8.42
CA GLU A 315 9.24 -22.47 9.67
C GLU A 315 10.10 -21.22 9.47
N VAL A 316 9.80 -20.13 10.19
CA VAL A 316 10.62 -18.92 10.24
C VAL A 316 10.84 -18.52 11.69
N THR A 317 12.10 -18.55 12.13
CA THR A 317 12.49 -18.18 13.49
C THR A 317 13.48 -17.01 13.44
N ILE A 318 13.05 -15.85 13.91
CA ILE A 318 13.88 -14.65 14.08
C ILE A 318 14.44 -14.67 15.50
N ASN A 319 15.71 -15.04 15.64
CA ASN A 319 16.36 -15.12 16.94
C ASN A 319 16.69 -13.72 17.49
N SER A 320 16.93 -13.63 18.80
CA SER A 320 17.34 -12.38 19.43
C SER A 320 18.65 -11.84 18.83
N GLY A 321 18.57 -10.63 18.27
CA GLY A 321 19.66 -9.99 17.52
C GLY A 321 19.60 -10.17 16.00
N GLY A 322 18.77 -11.09 15.50
CA GLY A 322 18.42 -11.19 14.07
C GLY A 322 17.40 -10.12 13.67
N GLU A 323 17.36 -9.82 12.37
CA GLU A 323 16.40 -8.88 11.78
C GLU A 323 15.90 -9.44 10.45
N LEU A 324 14.59 -9.40 10.22
CA LEU A 324 13.98 -9.76 8.94
C LEU A 324 13.18 -8.58 8.39
N SER A 325 13.42 -8.21 7.13
CA SER A 325 12.77 -7.07 6.49
C SER A 325 12.35 -7.38 5.05
N PHE A 326 11.33 -6.70 4.53
CA PHE A 326 10.94 -6.76 3.12
C PHE A 326 11.30 -5.47 2.38
N ASN A 327 11.86 -5.57 1.16
CA ASN A 327 12.31 -4.44 0.36
C ASN A 327 11.31 -4.02 -0.74
N GLY A 328 10.39 -4.91 -1.10
CA GLY A 328 9.38 -4.67 -2.12
C GLY A 328 8.06 -5.35 -1.77
N THR A 329 7.53 -6.15 -2.69
CA THR A 329 6.23 -6.83 -2.60
C THR A 329 6.38 -8.35 -2.56
N GLU A 330 7.49 -8.83 -2.02
CA GLU A 330 7.86 -10.25 -2.00
C GLU A 330 6.91 -11.03 -1.08
N THR A 331 6.72 -12.31 -1.41
CA THR A 331 5.82 -13.22 -0.70
C THR A 331 6.61 -14.24 0.09
N LEU A 332 6.42 -14.27 1.40
CA LEU A 332 6.93 -15.31 2.30
C LEU A 332 5.79 -16.24 2.72
N THR A 333 5.77 -17.45 2.18
CA THR A 333 4.77 -18.47 2.51
C THR A 333 5.27 -19.35 3.65
N ILE A 334 4.44 -19.62 4.66
CA ILE A 334 4.66 -20.67 5.67
C ILE A 334 3.63 -21.79 5.46
N ARG A 335 4.14 -23.02 5.36
CA ARG A 335 3.39 -24.23 5.01
C ARG A 335 3.95 -25.46 5.73
N GLY A 336 3.28 -26.60 5.61
CA GLY A 336 3.68 -27.86 6.25
C GLY A 336 3.24 -28.01 7.71
N ASN A 337 2.30 -27.18 8.18
CA ASN A 337 1.98 -26.93 9.60
C ASN A 337 3.12 -26.23 10.37
N GLY A 338 3.68 -25.19 9.75
CA GLY A 338 4.84 -24.46 10.23
C GLY A 338 4.58 -23.42 11.33
N SER A 339 5.66 -22.78 11.76
CA SER A 339 5.67 -21.74 12.78
C SER A 339 6.28 -20.42 12.27
N TRP A 340 5.80 -19.31 12.82
CA TRP A 340 6.51 -18.02 12.83
C TRP A 340 6.87 -17.68 14.28
N VAL A 341 8.15 -17.47 14.56
CA VAL A 341 8.64 -17.11 15.90
C VAL A 341 9.51 -15.85 15.79
N ASN A 342 9.14 -14.79 16.52
CA ASN A 342 9.88 -13.52 16.53
C ASN A 342 10.40 -13.16 17.92
N ASP A 343 11.70 -13.37 18.13
CA ASP A 343 12.48 -12.90 19.29
C ASP A 343 13.49 -11.79 18.91
N GLY A 344 13.49 -11.36 17.64
CA GLY A 344 14.39 -10.36 17.07
C GLY A 344 13.65 -9.11 16.56
N SER A 345 14.12 -8.55 15.44
CA SER A 345 13.47 -7.41 14.77
C SER A 345 12.73 -7.87 13.52
N PHE A 346 11.54 -7.31 13.25
CA PHE A 346 10.78 -7.57 12.04
C PHE A 346 10.24 -6.27 11.43
N SER A 347 10.35 -6.13 10.11
CA SER A 347 9.82 -5.00 9.34
C SER A 347 9.11 -5.49 8.07
N ALA A 348 7.78 -5.44 8.06
CA ALA A 348 6.97 -6.02 6.99
C ALA A 348 7.08 -5.34 5.62
N GLY A 349 7.69 -4.15 5.51
CA GLY A 349 7.83 -3.41 4.25
C GLY A 349 6.49 -3.28 3.50
N ASN A 350 6.47 -3.61 2.21
CA ASN A 350 5.23 -3.85 1.44
C ASN A 350 5.03 -5.34 1.11
N GLY A 351 5.73 -6.23 1.82
CA GLY A 351 5.69 -7.67 1.60
C GLY A 351 4.36 -8.30 2.00
N THR A 352 4.20 -9.56 1.63
CA THR A 352 3.04 -10.39 1.99
C THR A 352 3.48 -11.67 2.67
N LEU A 353 2.88 -11.98 3.83
CA LEU A 353 2.96 -13.32 4.41
C LEU A 353 1.76 -14.16 3.97
N VAL A 354 2.00 -15.43 3.70
CA VAL A 354 0.94 -16.38 3.31
C VAL A 354 1.00 -17.60 4.23
N PHE A 355 -0.11 -17.92 4.89
CA PHE A 355 -0.25 -19.08 5.74
C PHE A 355 -1.13 -20.12 5.03
N GLN A 356 -0.55 -21.28 4.66
CA GLN A 356 -1.22 -22.31 3.83
C GLN A 356 -1.73 -23.54 4.58
N ASP A 357 -1.35 -23.72 5.85
CA ASP A 357 -1.73 -24.87 6.68
C ASP A 357 -2.12 -24.39 8.09
N ASN A 358 -2.08 -25.26 9.11
CA ASN A 358 -2.17 -24.79 10.49
C ASN A 358 -0.86 -24.08 10.85
N VAL A 359 -0.87 -22.75 10.97
CA VAL A 359 0.32 -21.97 11.32
C VAL A 359 0.12 -21.32 12.68
N SER A 360 1.10 -21.51 13.58
CA SER A 360 1.20 -20.77 14.83
C SER A 360 2.20 -19.63 14.68
N VAL A 361 1.75 -18.41 14.94
CA VAL A 361 2.60 -17.24 15.15
C VAL A 361 2.91 -17.12 16.63
N GLY A 362 4.08 -16.59 17.00
CA GLY A 362 4.44 -16.30 18.37
C GLY A 362 5.83 -15.69 18.49
N GLY A 363 6.39 -15.74 19.70
CA GLY A 363 7.69 -15.16 20.04
C GLY A 363 7.59 -14.21 21.23
N THR A 364 8.69 -13.53 21.55
CA THR A 364 8.74 -12.54 22.64
C THR A 364 8.55 -11.10 22.18
N ASN A 365 8.71 -10.82 20.87
CA ASN A 365 8.56 -9.49 20.28
C ASN A 365 7.35 -9.43 19.33
N ASN A 366 6.62 -8.32 19.39
CA ASN A 366 5.45 -8.09 18.54
C ASN A 366 5.83 -8.14 17.04
N SER A 367 5.06 -8.91 16.27
CA SER A 367 5.18 -9.01 14.82
C SER A 367 4.10 -8.15 14.15
N VAL A 368 4.50 -6.96 13.68
CA VAL A 368 3.60 -6.07 12.92
C VAL A 368 3.66 -6.42 11.44
N PHE A 369 2.71 -7.20 10.95
CA PHE A 369 2.61 -7.54 9.52
C PHE A 369 1.98 -6.39 8.72
N ASN A 370 2.26 -6.36 7.41
CA ASN A 370 1.58 -5.47 6.46
C ASN A 370 0.44 -6.25 5.79
N ASN A 371 0.75 -7.12 4.83
CA ASN A 371 -0.23 -7.98 4.18
C ASN A 371 -0.10 -9.43 4.65
N VAL A 372 -1.22 -10.06 4.97
CA VAL A 372 -1.31 -11.45 5.40
C VAL A 372 -2.43 -12.13 4.61
N THR A 373 -2.17 -13.31 4.06
CA THR A 373 -3.19 -14.17 3.45
C THR A 373 -3.28 -15.51 4.17
N VAL A 374 -4.44 -15.79 4.76
CA VAL A 374 -4.82 -17.10 5.30
C VAL A 374 -5.46 -17.90 4.17
N SER A 375 -4.77 -18.96 3.75
CA SER A 375 -5.06 -19.76 2.55
C SER A 375 -5.00 -21.26 2.83
N GLY A 376 -5.40 -21.65 4.05
CA GLY A 376 -5.14 -22.96 4.60
C GLY A 376 -6.20 -23.46 5.56
N LEU A 377 -5.75 -23.94 6.71
CA LEU A 377 -6.56 -24.34 7.85
C LEU A 377 -6.59 -23.22 8.90
N ASN A 378 -6.35 -23.54 10.16
CA ASN A 378 -6.52 -22.59 11.26
C ASN A 378 -5.20 -21.85 11.52
N VAL A 379 -5.23 -20.52 11.56
CA VAL A 379 -4.07 -19.71 11.99
C VAL A 379 -4.30 -19.21 13.41
N ASP A 380 -3.28 -19.35 14.24
CA ASP A 380 -3.23 -18.79 15.58
C ASP A 380 -2.20 -17.64 15.60
N PHE A 381 -2.65 -16.41 15.85
CA PHE A 381 -1.78 -15.23 15.85
C PHE A 381 -1.20 -14.87 17.24
N ASP A 382 -1.47 -15.67 18.28
CA ASP A 382 -0.93 -15.47 19.64
C ASP A 382 -1.05 -14.02 20.15
N ASN A 383 -2.28 -13.48 20.11
CA ASN A 383 -2.60 -12.13 20.59
C ASN A 383 -2.19 -11.98 22.09
N PRO A 384 -1.43 -10.94 22.49
CA PRO A 384 -1.21 -9.66 21.78
C PRO A 384 0.18 -9.52 21.12
N VAL A 385 0.77 -10.60 20.58
CA VAL A 385 2.12 -10.57 19.96
C VAL A 385 2.06 -10.36 18.44
N THR A 386 0.89 -10.09 17.87
CA THR A 386 0.71 -9.82 16.43
C THR A 386 -0.26 -8.68 16.16
N ASP A 387 0.20 -7.74 15.32
CA ASP A 387 -0.60 -6.69 14.71
C ASP A 387 -0.61 -6.82 13.16
N ILE A 388 -1.64 -6.29 12.50
CA ILE A 388 -1.69 -6.15 11.04
C ILE A 388 -2.03 -4.71 10.67
N SER A 389 -1.17 -4.12 9.84
CA SER A 389 -1.26 -2.72 9.39
C SER A 389 -1.91 -2.54 8.01
N GLY A 390 -1.83 -3.54 7.14
CA GLY A 390 -2.42 -3.55 5.81
C GLY A 390 -3.64 -4.46 5.73
N VAL A 391 -3.54 -5.57 4.99
CA VAL A 391 -4.67 -6.47 4.71
C VAL A 391 -4.52 -7.80 5.45
N LEU A 392 -5.55 -8.22 6.19
CA LEU A 392 -5.75 -9.62 6.58
C LEU A 392 -6.77 -10.24 5.62
N LYS A 393 -6.29 -11.03 4.65
CA LYS A 393 -7.11 -11.73 3.67
C LYS A 393 -7.36 -13.17 4.10
N ILE A 394 -8.61 -13.61 4.04
CA ILE A 394 -9.02 -15.00 4.27
C ILE A 394 -9.58 -15.57 2.97
N THR A 395 -8.84 -16.49 2.36
CA THR A 395 -9.28 -17.24 1.16
C THR A 395 -9.74 -18.65 1.50
N THR A 396 -9.20 -19.27 2.55
CA THR A 396 -9.71 -20.51 3.16
C THR A 396 -9.21 -20.62 4.59
N GLY A 397 -9.97 -21.31 5.45
CA GLY A 397 -9.56 -21.59 6.82
C GLY A 397 -10.21 -20.64 7.82
N SER A 398 -9.61 -20.49 9.00
CA SER A 398 -10.12 -19.59 10.03
C SER A 398 -9.00 -19.05 10.91
N VAL A 399 -9.33 -18.03 11.71
CA VAL A 399 -8.43 -17.47 12.72
C VAL A 399 -8.92 -17.91 14.10
N LEU A 400 -8.03 -18.40 14.97
CA LEU A 400 -8.39 -18.86 16.32
C LEU A 400 -8.23 -17.76 17.37
N ASN A 401 -7.07 -17.09 17.37
CA ASN A 401 -6.83 -15.86 18.13
C ASN A 401 -6.56 -14.74 17.11
N ALA A 402 -7.39 -13.70 17.12
CA ALA A 402 -7.30 -12.61 16.15
C ALA A 402 -6.15 -11.65 16.46
N PRO A 403 -5.39 -11.17 15.46
CA PRO A 403 -4.38 -10.13 15.65
C PRO A 403 -5.05 -8.77 15.90
N GLU A 404 -4.29 -7.76 16.36
CA GLU A 404 -4.80 -6.39 16.38
C GLU A 404 -4.80 -5.80 14.96
N LEU A 405 -5.97 -5.39 14.48
CA LEU A 405 -6.15 -4.78 13.16
C LEU A 405 -6.02 -3.25 13.29
N LEU A 406 -4.85 -2.72 12.90
CA LEU A 406 -4.48 -1.33 13.14
C LEU A 406 -5.28 -0.33 12.29
N SER A 407 -5.17 0.97 12.62
CA SER A 407 -5.89 2.04 11.91
C SER A 407 -5.60 2.05 10.41
N GLY A 408 -6.65 1.92 9.59
CA GLY A 408 -6.57 1.88 8.13
C GLY A 408 -6.42 0.46 7.53
N SER A 409 -6.23 -0.57 8.36
CA SER A 409 -6.17 -1.96 7.91
C SER A 409 -7.50 -2.44 7.31
N THR A 410 -7.48 -3.57 6.60
CA THR A 410 -8.67 -4.20 6.02
C THR A 410 -8.73 -5.70 6.33
N LEU A 411 -9.84 -6.15 6.91
CA LEU A 411 -10.19 -7.57 6.99
C LEU A 411 -10.97 -7.96 5.73
N GLN A 412 -10.41 -8.86 4.92
CA GLN A 412 -10.91 -9.19 3.59
C GLN A 412 -11.30 -10.67 3.48
N TYR A 413 -12.55 -10.93 3.11
CA TYR A 413 -13.08 -12.27 2.90
C TYR A 413 -13.21 -12.57 1.40
N GLU A 414 -12.48 -13.59 0.92
CA GLU A 414 -12.45 -14.00 -0.50
C GLU A 414 -12.59 -15.53 -0.67
N GLN A 415 -13.29 -16.20 0.24
CA GLN A 415 -13.41 -17.68 0.21
C GLN A 415 -14.18 -18.24 -0.99
N GLY A 416 -15.17 -17.50 -1.53
CA GLY A 416 -15.96 -17.99 -2.66
C GLY A 416 -16.92 -19.12 -2.29
N GLY A 417 -17.91 -18.78 -1.48
CA GLY A 417 -18.85 -19.69 -0.84
C GLY A 417 -19.16 -19.24 0.59
N PHE A 418 -19.84 -20.08 1.34
CA PHE A 418 -20.28 -19.78 2.70
C PHE A 418 -19.11 -19.66 3.69
N TYR A 419 -19.14 -18.65 4.56
CA TYR A 419 -18.19 -18.42 5.65
C TYR A 419 -18.92 -17.93 6.91
N ASN A 420 -18.72 -18.62 8.04
CA ASN A 420 -19.17 -18.15 9.35
C ASN A 420 -18.09 -17.32 10.02
N ARG A 421 -18.41 -16.11 10.46
CA ARG A 421 -17.56 -15.31 11.35
C ARG A 421 -17.16 -16.13 12.59
N VAL A 422 -15.88 -16.12 12.93
CA VAL A 422 -15.37 -16.61 14.21
C VAL A 422 -14.70 -15.45 14.97
N THR A 423 -13.55 -15.66 15.60
CA THR A 423 -12.90 -14.64 16.44
C THR A 423 -12.15 -13.56 15.65
N GLU A 424 -11.98 -13.69 14.32
CA GLU A 424 -11.19 -12.77 13.49
C GLU A 424 -11.71 -11.33 13.49
N TRP A 425 -13.00 -11.13 13.70
CA TRP A 425 -13.66 -9.82 13.68
C TRP A 425 -13.58 -9.15 15.06
N ASN A 426 -12.36 -8.81 15.50
CA ASN A 426 -12.14 -8.04 16.71
C ASN A 426 -12.15 -6.53 16.41
N ASN A 427 -13.33 -5.98 16.11
CA ASN A 427 -13.53 -4.57 15.71
C ASN A 427 -12.55 -4.11 14.60
N PRO A 428 -12.55 -4.78 13.43
CA PRO A 428 -11.69 -4.44 12.29
C PRO A 428 -11.87 -2.97 11.87
N TYR A 429 -10.82 -2.40 11.28
CA TYR A 429 -10.92 -1.03 10.77
C TYR A 429 -11.81 -0.98 9.52
N ASN A 430 -11.37 -1.51 8.38
CA ASN A 430 -12.23 -1.72 7.23
C ASN A 430 -12.57 -3.20 7.06
N VAL A 431 -13.72 -3.50 6.45
CA VAL A 431 -14.11 -4.86 6.06
C VAL A 431 -14.49 -4.89 4.59
N LEU A 432 -13.98 -5.90 3.88
CA LEU A 432 -14.30 -6.18 2.48
C LEU A 432 -14.79 -7.63 2.33
N VAL A 433 -16.01 -7.82 1.85
CA VAL A 433 -16.53 -9.16 1.48
C VAL A 433 -16.63 -9.26 -0.04
N ALA A 434 -15.92 -10.22 -0.62
CA ALA A 434 -15.73 -10.33 -2.07
C ALA A 434 -15.62 -11.79 -2.55
N ASN A 435 -15.34 -11.96 -3.85
CA ASN A 435 -15.18 -13.26 -4.52
C ASN A 435 -16.41 -14.20 -4.48
N ASN A 436 -17.63 -13.68 -4.35
CA ASN A 436 -18.85 -14.47 -4.10
C ASN A 436 -18.79 -15.25 -2.77
N THR A 437 -18.14 -14.68 -1.76
CA THR A 437 -18.27 -15.13 -0.37
C THR A 437 -19.67 -14.77 0.15
N ASP A 438 -20.37 -15.76 0.70
CA ASP A 438 -21.59 -15.59 1.48
C ASP A 438 -21.21 -15.59 2.95
N PHE A 439 -21.18 -14.40 3.57
CA PHE A 439 -20.60 -14.19 4.88
C PHE A 439 -21.70 -14.04 5.95
N ASP A 440 -21.80 -15.05 6.82
CA ASP A 440 -22.70 -15.05 7.97
C ASP A 440 -21.96 -14.46 9.18
N LEU A 441 -22.51 -13.39 9.74
CA LEU A 441 -21.99 -12.71 10.93
C LEU A 441 -22.12 -13.57 12.21
N ASN A 442 -22.81 -14.71 12.19
CA ASN A 442 -22.79 -15.73 13.25
C ASN A 442 -22.95 -15.13 14.66
N ILE A 443 -23.89 -14.18 14.79
CA ILE A 443 -24.02 -13.33 15.99
C ILE A 443 -24.43 -14.18 17.20
N ASP A 444 -25.21 -15.25 17.00
CA ASP A 444 -25.66 -16.17 18.04
C ASP A 444 -24.54 -16.79 18.88
N GLU A 445 -23.39 -17.08 18.27
CA GLU A 445 -22.29 -17.74 18.97
C GLU A 445 -21.40 -16.75 19.76
N LEU A 446 -21.42 -15.46 19.41
CA LEU A 446 -20.51 -14.45 19.95
C LEU A 446 -21.20 -13.42 20.87
N GLY A 447 -22.49 -13.13 20.66
CA GLY A 447 -23.33 -12.45 21.64
C GLY A 447 -22.96 -10.99 21.97
N SER A 448 -22.52 -10.20 20.97
CA SER A 448 -22.25 -8.77 21.10
C SER A 448 -22.62 -7.99 19.83
N ASP A 449 -22.77 -6.66 19.98
CA ASP A 449 -22.76 -5.73 18.85
C ASP A 449 -21.52 -5.94 17.97
N ILE A 450 -21.66 -5.63 16.68
CA ILE A 450 -20.62 -5.80 15.67
C ILE A 450 -20.18 -4.43 15.20
N THR A 451 -18.95 -4.05 15.49
CA THR A 451 -18.41 -2.76 15.01
C THR A 451 -17.44 -2.96 13.86
N VAL A 452 -17.54 -2.08 12.86
CA VAL A 452 -16.51 -1.76 11.86
C VAL A 452 -16.07 -0.33 12.13
N LEU A 453 -14.77 -0.10 12.39
CA LEU A 453 -14.28 1.23 12.83
C LEU A 453 -14.17 2.25 11.68
N GLY A 454 -14.13 1.77 10.45
CA GLY A 454 -14.16 2.48 9.18
C GLY A 454 -15.21 1.88 8.26
N ASP A 455 -14.82 1.54 7.04
CA ASP A 455 -15.77 1.23 5.95
C ASP A 455 -16.12 -0.27 5.86
N LEU A 456 -17.39 -0.57 5.54
CA LEU A 456 -17.88 -1.91 5.19
C LEU A 456 -18.26 -1.93 3.70
N THR A 457 -17.53 -2.72 2.91
CA THR A 457 -17.77 -2.92 1.47
C THR A 457 -18.19 -4.35 1.19
N ILE A 458 -19.29 -4.52 0.47
CA ILE A 458 -19.82 -5.81 0.03
C ILE A 458 -19.84 -5.80 -1.50
N ASN A 459 -18.85 -6.45 -2.13
CA ASN A 459 -18.72 -6.46 -3.59
C ASN A 459 -19.83 -7.25 -4.27
N SER A 460 -20.08 -6.94 -5.54
CA SER A 460 -21.07 -7.66 -6.34
C SER A 460 -20.85 -9.18 -6.34
N GLY A 461 -21.93 -9.93 -6.14
CA GLY A 461 -21.92 -11.40 -6.03
C GLY A 461 -21.68 -11.94 -4.61
N SER A 462 -21.20 -11.12 -3.67
CA SER A 462 -21.05 -11.48 -2.25
C SER A 462 -22.27 -11.10 -1.41
N SER A 463 -22.39 -11.70 -0.23
CA SER A 463 -23.42 -11.36 0.75
C SER A 463 -22.88 -11.20 2.17
N VAL A 464 -23.55 -10.38 2.98
CA VAL A 464 -23.42 -10.29 4.44
C VAL A 464 -24.79 -10.48 5.05
N ASP A 465 -24.92 -11.45 5.94
CA ASP A 465 -26.16 -11.74 6.68
C ASP A 465 -25.89 -11.63 8.20
N MET A 466 -26.79 -10.96 8.93
CA MET A 466 -26.78 -10.91 10.40
C MET A 466 -27.35 -12.18 11.06
N GLY A 467 -28.07 -13.02 10.32
CA GLY A 467 -28.62 -14.28 10.81
C GLY A 467 -29.87 -14.14 11.70
N VAL A 468 -30.31 -15.26 12.27
CA VAL A 468 -31.56 -15.39 13.06
C VAL A 468 -31.24 -15.49 14.56
N VAL A 469 -30.91 -14.34 15.15
CA VAL A 469 -30.30 -14.28 16.48
C VAL A 469 -31.23 -14.61 17.67
N THR A 470 -30.62 -14.94 18.80
CA THR A 470 -31.28 -15.19 20.08
C THR A 470 -31.20 -14.00 21.07
N GLY A 471 -30.51 -12.92 20.70
CA GLY A 471 -30.40 -11.66 21.45
C GLY A 471 -30.45 -10.42 20.55
N GLU A 472 -30.50 -9.22 21.14
CA GLU A 472 -30.60 -7.94 20.42
C GLU A 472 -29.19 -7.36 20.25
N TYR A 473 -28.70 -7.23 19.01
CA TYR A 473 -27.32 -6.82 18.70
C TYR A 473 -27.23 -6.02 17.40
N ASP A 474 -26.62 -4.84 17.46
CA ASP A 474 -26.53 -3.93 16.32
C ASP A 474 -25.32 -4.22 15.42
N LEU A 475 -25.49 -3.95 14.11
CA LEU A 475 -24.37 -3.72 13.20
C LEU A 475 -24.03 -2.22 13.21
N ILE A 476 -22.80 -1.88 13.59
CA ILE A 476 -22.32 -0.51 13.73
C ILE A 476 -21.20 -0.26 12.72
N VAL A 477 -21.45 0.59 11.73
CA VAL A 477 -20.46 1.01 10.72
C VAL A 477 -20.09 2.47 10.97
N ASN A 478 -18.87 2.69 11.46
CA ASN A 478 -18.39 4.03 11.80
C ASN A 478 -17.94 4.85 10.57
N GLY A 479 -17.57 4.18 9.48
CA GLY A 479 -17.29 4.77 8.18
C GLY A 479 -18.47 4.60 7.20
N ASN A 480 -18.15 4.45 5.92
CA ASN A 480 -19.12 4.25 4.83
C ASN A 480 -19.62 2.81 4.77
N LEU A 481 -20.84 2.63 4.26
CA LEU A 481 -21.42 1.34 3.91
C LEU A 481 -21.69 1.31 2.41
N ASP A 482 -21.01 0.40 1.69
CA ASP A 482 -21.19 0.21 0.25
C ASP A 482 -21.68 -1.20 -0.07
N ILE A 483 -22.88 -1.28 -0.63
CA ILE A 483 -23.62 -2.51 -0.89
C ILE A 483 -23.73 -2.71 -2.40
N GLU A 484 -22.74 -3.34 -3.03
CA GLU A 484 -22.84 -3.84 -4.42
C GLU A 484 -23.36 -5.29 -4.49
N GLY A 485 -23.12 -6.07 -3.44
CA GLY A 485 -23.58 -7.44 -3.24
C GLY A 485 -24.95 -7.49 -2.56
N THR A 486 -25.07 -8.23 -1.47
CA THR A 486 -26.28 -8.29 -0.64
C THR A 486 -25.97 -7.99 0.82
N LEU A 487 -26.76 -7.13 1.47
CA LEU A 487 -26.80 -7.00 2.93
C LEU A 487 -28.18 -7.43 3.44
N ALA A 488 -28.21 -8.35 4.41
CA ALA A 488 -29.40 -8.71 5.16
C ALA A 488 -29.22 -8.38 6.64
N LEU A 489 -30.11 -7.54 7.18
CA LEU A 489 -30.20 -7.30 8.62
C LEU A 489 -30.95 -8.45 9.29
N SER A 490 -30.85 -8.58 10.61
CA SER A 490 -31.43 -9.72 11.30
C SER A 490 -32.97 -9.73 11.24
N SER A 491 -33.57 -10.92 11.27
CA SER A 491 -35.03 -11.07 11.44
C SER A 491 -35.53 -10.76 12.87
N ILE A 492 -34.64 -10.36 13.77
CA ILE A 492 -34.90 -10.25 15.22
C ILE A 492 -35.06 -8.79 15.62
N PHE A 493 -36.09 -8.51 16.41
CA PHE A 493 -36.36 -7.16 16.89
C PHE A 493 -35.19 -6.65 17.75
N GLY A 494 -34.78 -5.40 17.54
CA GLY A 494 -33.70 -4.76 18.31
C GLY A 494 -32.28 -5.01 17.78
N SER A 495 -32.12 -5.79 16.71
CA SER A 495 -30.83 -5.97 16.02
C SER A 495 -30.79 -5.12 14.75
N ASP A 496 -30.47 -3.83 14.92
CA ASP A 496 -30.61 -2.78 13.90
C ASP A 496 -29.23 -2.37 13.30
N LEU A 497 -29.24 -1.38 12.40
CA LEU A 497 -28.03 -0.86 11.75
C LEU A 497 -27.76 0.60 12.14
N GLN A 498 -26.59 0.86 12.71
CA GLN A 498 -26.09 2.22 12.95
C GLN A 498 -25.00 2.59 11.94
N LEU A 499 -25.16 3.72 11.25
CA LEU A 499 -24.24 4.20 10.21
C LEU A 499 -23.82 5.65 10.47
N LYS A 500 -22.51 5.89 10.52
CA LYS A 500 -21.93 7.23 10.74
C LYS A 500 -21.32 7.87 9.49
N GLY A 501 -20.95 7.09 8.48
CA GLY A 501 -20.53 7.58 7.17
C GLY A 501 -21.65 7.54 6.12
N ASN A 502 -21.27 7.43 4.85
CA ASN A 502 -22.23 7.46 3.74
C ASN A 502 -22.89 6.11 3.48
N TRP A 503 -24.11 6.14 2.97
CA TRP A 503 -24.84 4.98 2.43
C TRP A 503 -24.68 4.94 0.91
N SER A 504 -24.20 3.82 0.38
CA SER A 504 -24.16 3.51 -1.05
C SER A 504 -24.79 2.14 -1.29
N ARG A 505 -25.76 2.07 -2.20
CA ARG A 505 -26.48 0.83 -2.52
C ARG A 505 -26.71 0.68 -4.02
N THR A 506 -26.04 -0.29 -4.63
CA THR A 506 -26.29 -0.74 -6.02
C THR A 506 -26.80 -2.19 -6.08
N GLY A 507 -26.44 -3.00 -5.08
CA GLY A 507 -26.85 -4.39 -4.88
C GLY A 507 -28.21 -4.55 -4.18
N ILE A 508 -28.36 -5.53 -3.29
CA ILE A 508 -29.61 -5.86 -2.58
C ILE A 508 -29.48 -5.48 -1.10
N PHE A 509 -30.50 -4.81 -0.56
CA PHE A 509 -30.65 -4.57 0.87
C PHE A 509 -31.94 -5.25 1.35
N THR A 510 -31.81 -6.12 2.35
CA THR A 510 -32.92 -6.81 3.03
C THR A 510 -33.01 -6.28 4.46
N SER A 511 -33.94 -5.35 4.68
CA SER A 511 -34.16 -4.65 5.94
C SER A 511 -34.70 -5.53 7.06
N ASN A 512 -35.46 -6.59 6.75
CA ASN A 512 -36.12 -7.46 7.73
C ASN A 512 -36.88 -6.71 8.85
N THR A 513 -37.54 -5.58 8.51
CA THR A 513 -38.23 -4.67 9.45
C THR A 513 -37.35 -4.02 10.52
N ARG A 514 -36.02 -4.02 10.32
CA ARG A 514 -35.05 -3.36 11.21
C ARG A 514 -34.91 -1.88 10.90
N SER A 515 -34.37 -1.13 11.86
CA SER A 515 -34.07 0.29 11.67
C SER A 515 -32.68 0.52 11.10
N VAL A 516 -32.56 1.58 10.32
CA VAL A 516 -31.28 2.17 9.89
C VAL A 516 -31.17 3.54 10.54
N SER A 517 -30.13 3.74 11.34
CA SER A 517 -29.87 4.99 12.05
C SER A 517 -28.70 5.75 11.43
N LEU A 518 -28.96 6.97 10.98
CA LEU A 518 -27.96 7.90 10.46
C LEU A 518 -27.56 8.85 11.60
N ASN A 519 -26.49 8.49 12.32
CA ASN A 519 -26.07 9.13 13.57
C ASN A 519 -24.62 9.68 13.54
N GLY A 520 -24.07 9.92 12.34
CA GLY A 520 -22.77 10.53 12.15
C GLY A 520 -22.70 12.02 12.56
N THR A 521 -21.49 12.49 12.87
CA THR A 521 -21.20 13.89 13.23
C THR A 521 -20.89 14.79 12.02
N SER A 522 -20.53 14.20 10.88
CA SER A 522 -20.29 14.88 9.60
C SER A 522 -21.50 14.77 8.69
N ASN A 523 -21.50 15.48 7.56
CA ASN A 523 -22.49 15.25 6.51
C ASN A 523 -22.43 13.77 6.06
N GLN A 524 -23.60 13.16 5.90
CA GLN A 524 -23.78 11.82 5.34
C GLN A 524 -24.57 11.96 4.05
N SER A 525 -24.32 11.11 3.06
CA SER A 525 -25.13 11.02 1.84
C SER A 525 -25.79 9.66 1.69
N ILE A 526 -26.98 9.61 1.10
CA ILE A 526 -27.64 8.39 0.66
C ILE A 526 -27.59 8.33 -0.88
N THR A 527 -26.91 7.33 -1.40
CA THR A 527 -26.75 7.08 -2.85
C THR A 527 -27.31 5.71 -3.20
N GLY A 528 -28.04 5.64 -4.31
CA GLY A 528 -28.82 4.48 -4.71
C GLY A 528 -30.21 4.49 -4.08
N ALA A 529 -31.25 4.52 -4.93
CA ALA A 529 -32.64 4.49 -4.50
C ALA A 529 -32.90 3.30 -3.56
N THR A 530 -33.39 3.60 -2.35
CA THR A 530 -33.50 2.63 -1.25
C THR A 530 -34.84 2.82 -0.53
N THR A 531 -35.51 1.69 -0.26
CA THR A 531 -36.65 1.64 0.66
C THR A 531 -36.14 1.18 2.02
N PHE A 532 -36.32 2.00 3.05
CA PHE A 532 -36.03 1.68 4.44
C PHE A 532 -37.32 1.29 5.15
N ASP A 533 -37.32 0.26 5.99
CA ASP A 533 -38.52 -0.06 6.78
C ASP A 533 -38.72 0.94 7.92
N TYR A 534 -37.63 1.22 8.65
CA TYR A 534 -37.56 2.27 9.66
C TYR A 534 -36.28 3.07 9.43
N LEU A 535 -36.40 4.40 9.33
CA LEU A 535 -35.26 5.31 9.16
C LEU A 535 -35.21 6.25 10.35
N ILE A 536 -34.07 6.29 11.04
CA ILE A 536 -33.81 7.18 12.17
C ILE A 536 -32.75 8.18 11.76
N VAL A 537 -33.02 9.47 11.96
CA VAL A 537 -32.05 10.54 11.80
C VAL A 537 -31.82 11.19 13.16
N ASP A 538 -30.64 10.96 13.71
CA ASP A 538 -30.19 11.49 15.00
C ASP A 538 -28.74 12.00 14.88
N LYS A 539 -28.58 13.04 14.05
CA LYS A 539 -27.29 13.64 13.77
C LYS A 539 -26.98 14.71 14.81
N SER A 540 -25.90 14.48 15.54
CA SER A 540 -25.28 15.50 16.40
C SER A 540 -24.55 16.61 15.63
N GLY A 541 -24.35 16.43 14.32
CA GLY A 541 -23.81 17.43 13.40
C GLY A 541 -23.95 17.04 11.93
N GLY A 542 -23.92 18.04 11.04
CA GLY A 542 -24.06 17.87 9.59
C GLY A 542 -25.48 17.51 9.12
N THR A 543 -25.64 17.34 7.80
CA THR A 543 -26.91 16.99 7.13
C THR A 543 -26.91 15.54 6.60
N VAL A 544 -28.10 14.98 6.36
CA VAL A 544 -28.27 13.83 5.46
C VAL A 544 -28.60 14.37 4.07
N ASN A 545 -27.75 14.13 3.07
CA ASN A 545 -27.97 14.61 1.70
C ASN A 545 -28.46 13.45 0.83
N LEU A 546 -29.59 13.62 0.14
CA LEU A 546 -30.12 12.61 -0.77
C LEU A 546 -29.52 12.79 -2.18
N ASN A 547 -28.84 11.76 -2.70
CA ASN A 547 -28.40 11.72 -4.10
C ASN A 547 -29.43 11.04 -5.02
N ASP A 548 -30.33 10.23 -4.44
CA ASP A 548 -31.44 9.55 -5.10
C ASP A 548 -32.74 9.70 -4.31
N ASN A 549 -33.89 9.43 -4.94
CA ASN A 549 -35.17 9.31 -4.23
C ASN A 549 -35.16 8.12 -3.27
N ILE A 550 -35.74 8.29 -2.09
CA ILE A 550 -35.86 7.23 -1.07
C ILE A 550 -37.30 7.03 -0.62
N GLU A 551 -37.57 5.86 -0.05
CA GLU A 551 -38.85 5.51 0.57
C GLU A 551 -38.63 5.06 2.01
N VAL A 552 -39.57 5.39 2.90
CA VAL A 552 -39.68 4.83 4.26
C VAL A 552 -41.04 4.13 4.35
N SER A 553 -41.02 2.80 4.55
CA SER A 553 -42.20 1.94 4.43
C SER A 553 -43.04 1.84 5.71
N ASN A 554 -42.45 2.16 6.89
CA ASN A 554 -43.16 2.28 8.16
C ASN A 554 -42.92 3.67 8.79
N ILE A 555 -41.89 3.84 9.63
CA ILE A 555 -41.71 5.07 10.43
C ILE A 555 -40.38 5.77 10.11
N LEU A 556 -40.48 7.05 9.75
CA LEU A 556 -39.37 8.01 9.79
C LEU A 556 -39.30 8.65 11.17
N THR A 557 -38.16 8.53 11.85
CA THR A 557 -37.91 9.16 13.15
C THR A 557 -36.92 10.31 13.00
N LEU A 558 -37.37 11.52 13.32
CA LEU A 558 -36.62 12.78 13.24
C LEU A 558 -36.23 13.27 14.64
N THR A 559 -35.13 12.73 15.17
CA THR A 559 -34.62 13.10 16.49
C THR A 559 -33.78 14.38 16.42
N ASN A 560 -32.73 14.38 15.61
CA ASN A 560 -31.85 15.53 15.34
C ASN A 560 -31.27 15.44 13.92
N GLY A 561 -31.02 16.59 13.28
CA GLY A 561 -30.41 16.68 11.96
C GLY A 561 -31.40 16.99 10.84
N ILE A 562 -30.90 17.72 9.84
CA ILE A 562 -31.66 18.07 8.64
C ILE A 562 -31.40 17.03 7.56
N ILE A 563 -32.46 16.57 6.90
CA ILE A 563 -32.37 15.81 5.65
C ILE A 563 -32.54 16.79 4.49
N ASP A 564 -31.47 17.04 3.73
CA ASP A 564 -31.53 17.81 2.49
C ASP A 564 -31.83 16.88 1.32
N GLY A 565 -32.98 17.08 0.68
CA GLY A 565 -33.38 16.34 -0.50
C GLY A 565 -32.49 16.61 -1.72
N ASN A 566 -31.83 17.77 -1.82
CA ASN A 566 -30.97 18.13 -2.95
C ASN A 566 -31.65 17.91 -4.33
N GLY A 567 -32.96 18.20 -4.42
CA GLY A 567 -33.81 17.96 -5.59
C GLY A 567 -34.46 16.56 -5.67
N ASN A 568 -34.04 15.61 -4.83
CA ASN A 568 -34.69 14.30 -4.64
C ASN A 568 -35.85 14.37 -3.65
N THR A 569 -36.67 13.31 -3.67
CA THR A 569 -37.91 13.16 -2.90
C THR A 569 -37.75 12.09 -1.82
N ILE A 570 -38.27 12.37 -0.62
CA ILE A 570 -38.54 11.35 0.40
C ILE A 570 -40.01 10.94 0.33
N THR A 571 -40.29 9.64 0.24
CA THR A 571 -41.66 9.09 0.27
C THR A 571 -41.89 8.35 1.57
N ILE A 572 -42.91 8.73 2.34
CA ILE A 572 -43.38 7.98 3.51
C ILE A 572 -44.64 7.24 3.07
N SER A 573 -44.56 5.91 2.87
CA SER A 573 -45.63 5.13 2.26
C SER A 573 -46.62 4.50 3.26
N ASP A 574 -46.26 4.38 4.54
CA ASP A 574 -47.24 4.10 5.61
C ASP A 574 -48.23 5.27 5.71
N ASP A 575 -49.52 4.93 5.69
CA ASP A 575 -50.63 5.88 5.71
C ASP A 575 -51.07 6.26 7.13
N ALA A 576 -50.44 5.67 8.17
CA ALA A 576 -50.66 6.00 9.56
C ALA A 576 -50.21 7.43 9.91
N THR A 577 -50.91 8.08 10.84
CA THR A 577 -50.54 9.39 11.38
C THR A 577 -49.19 9.34 12.12
N SER A 578 -48.82 8.19 12.68
CA SER A 578 -47.55 7.90 13.36
C SER A 578 -46.37 7.52 12.45
N ALA A 579 -46.55 7.45 11.13
CA ALA A 579 -45.49 7.14 10.16
C ALA A 579 -44.33 8.17 10.14
N ILE A 580 -44.54 9.33 10.78
CA ILE A 580 -43.49 10.30 11.09
C ILE A 580 -43.51 10.54 12.59
N ALA A 581 -42.37 10.30 13.25
CA ALA A 581 -42.14 10.56 14.67
C ALA A 581 -41.12 11.68 14.84
N GLY A 582 -41.40 12.66 15.70
CA GLY A 582 -40.57 13.87 15.85
C GLY A 582 -40.94 14.97 14.85
N GLY A 583 -39.96 15.75 14.41
CA GLY A 583 -40.15 16.98 13.63
C GLY A 583 -40.00 18.22 14.51
N SER A 584 -38.94 18.99 14.31
CA SER A 584 -38.60 20.18 15.13
C SER A 584 -37.70 21.16 14.38
N SER A 585 -37.38 22.31 14.98
CA SER A 585 -36.39 23.25 14.43
C SER A 585 -34.96 22.69 14.33
N SER A 586 -34.66 21.56 14.99
CA SER A 586 -33.40 20.83 14.84
C SER A 586 -33.53 19.52 14.05
N SER A 587 -34.74 19.12 13.60
CA SER A 587 -34.96 17.85 12.90
C SER A 587 -36.11 17.90 11.89
N TYR A 588 -35.78 18.03 10.60
CA TYR A 588 -36.77 18.20 9.52
C TYR A 588 -36.18 17.92 8.13
N PHE A 589 -37.03 17.95 7.09
CA PHE A 589 -36.69 17.69 5.70
C PHE A 589 -36.72 18.96 4.84
N VAL A 590 -35.77 19.10 3.90
CA VAL A 590 -35.70 20.21 2.95
C VAL A 590 -35.93 19.68 1.53
N GLY A 591 -36.93 20.21 0.82
CA GLY A 591 -37.29 19.80 -0.53
C GLY A 591 -38.72 19.27 -0.66
N THR A 592 -38.90 18.22 -1.49
CA THR A 592 -40.22 17.58 -1.72
C THR A 592 -40.41 16.30 -0.89
N MET A 593 -41.45 16.27 -0.06
CA MET A 593 -41.88 15.10 0.70
C MET A 593 -43.19 14.56 0.13
N VAL A 594 -43.30 13.25 -0.05
CA VAL A 594 -44.58 12.56 -0.37
C VAL A 594 -45.01 11.77 0.86
N ARG A 595 -46.28 11.86 1.25
CA ARG A 595 -46.83 11.11 2.38
C ARG A 595 -48.12 10.39 2.04
N GLY A 596 -48.22 9.11 2.42
CA GLY A 596 -49.44 8.30 2.38
C GLY A 596 -50.53 8.85 3.29
N ILE A 597 -51.76 8.91 2.80
CA ILE A 597 -52.95 9.36 3.52
C ILE A 597 -54.00 8.25 3.46
N LYS A 598 -54.44 7.80 4.65
CA LYS A 598 -55.39 6.70 4.76
C LYS A 598 -56.79 7.12 4.31
N GLN A 599 -57.53 6.18 3.73
CA GLN A 599 -58.96 6.35 3.48
C GLN A 599 -59.80 6.15 4.74
N ILE A 600 -61.04 6.64 4.69
CA ILE A 600 -62.07 6.31 5.67
C ILE A 600 -62.25 4.79 5.77
N ALA A 601 -62.28 4.29 7.00
CA ALA A 601 -62.51 2.88 7.26
C ALA A 601 -63.90 2.43 6.79
N LYS A 602 -64.03 1.17 6.36
CA LYS A 602 -65.30 0.61 5.86
C LYS A 602 -66.46 0.58 6.87
N ASP A 603 -66.19 0.84 8.15
CA ASP A 603 -67.21 1.00 9.20
C ASP A 603 -67.75 2.43 9.33
N GLY A 604 -67.26 3.37 8.50
CA GLY A 604 -67.76 4.74 8.38
C GLY A 604 -67.33 5.69 9.49
N LYS A 605 -66.33 5.32 10.30
CA LYS A 605 -65.83 6.17 11.39
C LYS A 605 -64.59 6.96 10.97
N SER A 606 -64.79 8.25 10.69
CA SER A 606 -63.74 9.25 10.87
C SER A 606 -63.73 9.68 12.33
N SER A 607 -62.55 9.71 12.96
CA SER A 607 -62.34 10.42 14.23
C SER A 607 -61.73 11.78 13.89
N LYS A 608 -62.21 12.87 14.49
CA LYS A 608 -61.43 14.12 14.47
C LYS A 608 -60.09 13.88 15.18
N GLY A 609 -58.99 14.38 14.64
CA GLY A 609 -57.64 14.16 15.16
C GLY A 609 -56.80 13.17 14.34
N ASP A 610 -57.13 12.95 13.07
CA ASP A 610 -56.23 12.26 12.13
C ASP A 610 -55.24 13.27 11.55
N VAL A 611 -54.23 13.59 12.38
CA VAL A 611 -53.25 14.66 12.16
C VAL A 611 -52.04 14.16 11.36
N TYR A 612 -51.82 14.76 10.20
CA TYR A 612 -50.68 14.51 9.32
C TYR A 612 -49.73 15.72 9.35
N LEU A 613 -48.64 15.59 10.10
CA LEU A 613 -47.48 16.49 10.05
C LEU A 613 -46.67 16.30 8.76
N PHE A 614 -46.22 17.41 8.19
CA PHE A 614 -45.19 17.50 7.16
C PHE A 614 -44.05 18.35 7.76
N PRO A 615 -42.98 17.73 8.28
CA PRO A 615 -41.87 18.45 8.90
C PRO A 615 -40.90 18.93 7.80
N ILE A 616 -41.30 19.99 7.11
CA ILE A 616 -40.58 20.56 5.96
C ILE A 616 -39.99 21.94 6.28
N GLY A 617 -39.02 22.41 5.49
CA GLY A 617 -38.36 23.70 5.70
C GLY A 617 -37.35 24.10 4.62
N THR A 618 -36.55 25.11 4.93
CA THR A 618 -35.37 25.57 4.16
C THR A 618 -34.08 25.06 4.81
N ALA A 619 -32.89 25.37 4.28
CA ALA A 619 -31.64 25.02 4.97
C ALA A 619 -31.45 25.69 6.35
N THR A 620 -32.28 26.69 6.69
CA THR A 620 -32.14 27.52 7.90
C THR A 620 -33.41 27.62 8.76
N SER A 621 -34.59 27.27 8.23
CA SER A 621 -35.86 27.42 8.94
C SER A 621 -36.75 26.19 8.81
N TYR A 622 -37.36 25.81 9.94
CA TYR A 622 -38.38 24.77 10.02
C TYR A 622 -39.77 25.36 9.83
N ASN A 623 -40.38 25.08 8.69
CA ASN A 623 -41.64 25.66 8.25
C ASN A 623 -42.69 24.56 8.02
N PRO A 624 -43.18 23.87 9.07
CA PRO A 624 -44.04 22.72 8.92
C PRO A 624 -45.46 23.08 8.45
N ALA A 625 -46.08 22.12 7.78
CA ALA A 625 -47.52 22.10 7.53
C ALA A 625 -48.17 20.95 8.30
N THR A 626 -49.37 21.16 8.82
CA THR A 626 -50.13 20.14 9.56
C THR A 626 -51.56 20.06 9.03
N VAL A 627 -51.97 18.89 8.56
CA VAL A 627 -53.30 18.59 8.02
C VAL A 627 -54.05 17.68 8.98
N ASP A 628 -55.08 18.18 9.69
CA ASP A 628 -55.97 17.36 10.54
C ASP A 628 -57.25 17.03 9.76
N PHE A 629 -57.41 15.77 9.35
CA PHE A 629 -58.61 15.34 8.64
C PHE A 629 -59.81 15.25 9.59
N THR A 630 -60.70 16.23 9.49
CA THR A 630 -62.02 16.20 10.16
C THR A 630 -63.00 15.26 9.45
N THR A 631 -62.75 14.92 8.18
CA THR A 631 -63.34 13.80 7.46
C THR A 631 -62.29 13.20 6.53
N LEU A 632 -61.90 11.95 6.79
CA LEU A 632 -60.95 11.19 5.97
C LEU A 632 -61.44 11.03 4.51
N PRO A 633 -60.52 10.94 3.54
CA PRO A 633 -60.86 10.77 2.14
C PRO A 633 -61.57 9.43 1.85
N SER A 634 -62.42 9.40 0.84
CA SER A 634 -63.12 8.19 0.39
C SER A 634 -62.22 7.17 -0.32
N SER A 635 -61.04 7.61 -0.77
CA SER A 635 -60.01 6.80 -1.44
C SER A 635 -58.63 7.13 -0.88
N ALA A 636 -57.80 6.10 -0.71
CA ALA A 636 -56.43 6.26 -0.23
C ALA A 636 -55.55 6.88 -1.33
N GLY A 637 -54.50 7.58 -0.92
CA GLY A 637 -53.63 8.29 -1.84
C GLY A 637 -52.50 8.98 -1.10
N THR A 638 -51.97 10.05 -1.68
CA THR A 638 -50.84 10.79 -1.10
C THR A 638 -51.07 12.30 -1.11
N ILE A 639 -50.32 13.00 -0.27
CA ILE A 639 -50.07 14.44 -0.41
C ILE A 639 -48.57 14.61 -0.66
N THR A 640 -48.24 15.36 -1.70
CA THR A 640 -46.89 15.87 -1.96
C THR A 640 -46.79 17.26 -1.34
N ALA A 641 -45.79 17.49 -0.49
CA ALA A 641 -45.59 18.72 0.26
C ALA A 641 -44.18 19.27 0.03
N SER A 642 -44.07 20.59 -0.14
CA SER A 642 -42.80 21.32 -0.14
C SER A 642 -42.97 22.75 0.37
N PHE A 643 -41.87 23.34 0.82
CA PHE A 643 -41.80 24.76 1.17
C PHE A 643 -40.83 25.46 0.21
N SER A 644 -41.18 26.67 -0.23
CA SER A 644 -40.33 27.50 -1.10
C SER A 644 -40.19 28.90 -0.53
N SER A 645 -38.96 29.29 -0.21
CA SER A 645 -38.58 30.69 0.03
C SER A 645 -38.32 31.49 -1.25
N THR A 646 -38.37 30.84 -2.43
CA THR A 646 -38.31 31.55 -3.72
C THR A 646 -39.71 31.96 -4.14
N LEU A 647 -40.02 33.25 -4.02
CA LEU A 647 -41.30 33.82 -4.43
C LEU A 647 -41.43 33.95 -5.95
N ASP A 648 -42.64 33.71 -6.47
CA ASP A 648 -43.00 33.97 -7.86
C ASP A 648 -43.35 35.46 -8.08
N PRO A 649 -43.11 36.07 -9.25
CA PRO A 649 -43.53 37.44 -9.53
C PRO A 649 -45.04 37.72 -9.38
N ALA A 650 -45.90 36.71 -9.52
CA ALA A 650 -47.33 36.78 -9.27
C ALA A 650 -47.72 36.39 -7.82
N TYR A 651 -46.76 36.38 -6.88
CA TYR A 651 -47.00 35.93 -5.51
C TYR A 651 -48.15 36.69 -4.83
N GLU A 652 -48.08 38.03 -4.77
CA GLU A 652 -49.12 38.89 -4.17
C GLU A 652 -50.26 39.28 -5.14
N SER A 653 -50.30 38.72 -6.35
CA SER A 653 -51.28 39.10 -7.37
C SER A 653 -52.72 38.85 -6.90
N GLY A 654 -53.52 39.92 -6.87
CA GLY A 654 -54.93 39.88 -6.44
C GLY A 654 -55.20 40.48 -5.05
N LEU A 655 -54.18 40.90 -4.31
CA LEU A 655 -54.34 41.70 -3.09
C LEU A 655 -54.65 43.19 -3.40
N PRO A 656 -55.30 43.94 -2.48
CA PRO A 656 -55.80 43.50 -1.17
C PRO A 656 -57.08 42.66 -1.25
N MET A 657 -57.28 41.82 -0.24
CA MET A 657 -58.46 40.95 -0.07
C MET A 657 -59.05 41.09 1.34
N THR A 658 -60.25 40.57 1.59
CA THR A 658 -60.90 40.63 2.92
C THR A 658 -61.50 39.28 3.32
N ASP A 659 -61.20 38.81 4.53
CA ASP A 659 -61.82 37.64 5.16
C ASP A 659 -62.60 38.06 6.42
N GLY A 660 -63.92 38.15 6.29
CA GLY A 660 -64.79 38.68 7.34
C GLY A 660 -64.56 40.18 7.56
N SER A 661 -63.90 40.52 8.66
CA SER A 661 -63.51 41.90 8.99
C SER A 661 -62.03 42.20 8.84
N GLN A 662 -61.20 41.21 8.47
CA GLN A 662 -59.75 41.39 8.32
C GLN A 662 -59.40 41.63 6.86
N GLU A 663 -58.73 42.74 6.59
CA GLU A 663 -58.12 43.05 5.29
C GLU A 663 -56.71 42.42 5.23
N ILE A 664 -56.34 41.94 4.06
CA ILE A 664 -55.04 41.33 3.77
C ILE A 664 -54.46 42.10 2.58
N ASP A 665 -53.45 42.94 2.84
CA ASP A 665 -52.79 43.76 1.82
C ASP A 665 -51.36 43.30 1.51
N HIS A 666 -50.87 42.25 2.20
CA HIS A 666 -49.52 41.71 2.06
C HIS A 666 -49.46 40.20 2.40
N LEU A 667 -48.52 39.47 1.77
CA LEU A 667 -48.14 38.08 2.09
C LEU A 667 -46.73 37.98 2.64
N ALA A 668 -46.47 37.00 3.51
CA ALA A 668 -45.13 36.74 4.04
C ALA A 668 -44.11 36.48 2.92
N ASP A 669 -43.00 37.23 2.93
CA ASP A 669 -41.96 37.13 1.91
C ASP A 669 -40.99 35.94 2.12
N GLY A 670 -40.90 35.43 3.36
CA GLY A 670 -40.08 34.26 3.71
C GLY A 670 -40.48 32.96 3.00
N GLY A 671 -41.69 32.87 2.43
CA GLY A 671 -42.04 31.81 1.49
C GLY A 671 -43.49 31.31 1.54
N TYR A 672 -43.74 30.25 0.79
CA TYR A 672 -45.03 29.57 0.68
C TYR A 672 -44.90 28.04 0.73
N TRP A 673 -46.01 27.39 1.07
CA TRP A 673 -46.16 25.94 1.03
C TRP A 673 -46.86 25.52 -0.27
N GLN A 674 -46.47 24.37 -0.82
CA GLN A 674 -47.23 23.67 -1.86
C GLN A 674 -47.73 22.36 -1.28
N LEU A 675 -49.05 22.13 -1.26
CA LEU A 675 -49.65 20.84 -0.94
C LEU A 675 -50.41 20.33 -2.18
N THR A 676 -49.99 19.20 -2.74
CA THR A 676 -50.57 18.62 -3.95
C THR A 676 -51.10 17.21 -3.66
N PRO A 677 -52.43 17.00 -3.65
CA PRO A 677 -53.05 15.71 -3.36
C PRO A 677 -53.10 14.83 -4.61
N SER A 678 -52.94 13.51 -4.43
CA SER A 678 -53.03 12.52 -5.50
C SER A 678 -53.83 11.31 -5.03
N GLY A 679 -54.87 10.93 -5.79
CA GLY A 679 -55.76 9.80 -5.46
C GLY A 679 -56.79 10.05 -4.34
N LEU A 680 -56.78 11.23 -3.71
CA LEU A 680 -57.72 11.58 -2.64
C LEU A 680 -59.04 12.15 -3.19
N ALA A 681 -60.17 11.81 -2.55
CA ALA A 681 -61.49 12.33 -2.86
C ALA A 681 -62.34 12.50 -1.59
N ASP A 682 -63.39 13.34 -1.66
CA ASP A 682 -64.44 13.51 -0.63
C ASP A 682 -63.97 13.80 0.82
N TYR A 683 -62.83 14.50 0.98
CA TYR A 683 -62.25 14.82 2.30
C TYR A 683 -62.57 16.23 2.80
N THR A 684 -62.52 16.39 4.13
CA THR A 684 -62.58 17.69 4.83
C THR A 684 -61.45 17.75 5.86
N TYR A 685 -60.75 18.88 5.96
CA TYR A 685 -59.59 19.02 6.83
C TYR A 685 -59.47 20.41 7.45
N ASP A 686 -58.82 20.45 8.62
CA ASP A 686 -58.28 21.66 9.22
C ASP A 686 -56.78 21.74 8.83
N LEU A 687 -56.26 22.93 8.57
CA LEU A 687 -54.88 23.17 8.12
C LEU A 687 -54.21 24.20 9.02
N THR A 688 -53.01 23.88 9.50
CA THR A 688 -52.11 24.82 10.19
C THR A 688 -50.79 24.90 9.42
N ILE A 689 -50.31 26.12 9.22
CA ILE A 689 -48.95 26.42 8.72
C ILE A 689 -48.19 27.21 9.79
N GLN A 690 -46.88 27.02 9.86
CA GLN A 690 -45.98 27.76 10.74
C GLN A 690 -44.77 28.24 9.94
N GLY A 691 -44.57 29.56 9.83
CA GLY A 691 -43.41 30.19 9.20
C GLY A 691 -42.46 30.71 10.27
N SER A 692 -41.51 29.89 10.70
CA SER A 692 -40.68 30.18 11.89
C SER A 692 -39.68 31.32 11.67
N ASP A 693 -39.30 31.59 10.42
CA ASP A 693 -38.42 32.68 9.98
C ASP A 693 -39.18 33.96 9.58
N PHE A 694 -40.50 34.04 9.84
CA PHE A 694 -41.29 35.21 9.44
C PHE A 694 -41.27 36.34 10.51
N VAL A 695 -40.25 36.38 11.40
CA VAL A 695 -40.03 37.43 12.43
C VAL A 695 -38.54 37.73 12.63
N ASP A 696 -37.84 38.12 11.56
CA ASP A 696 -36.39 38.37 11.62
C ASP A 696 -35.97 39.72 12.29
N ASP A 697 -36.91 40.63 12.57
CA ASP A 697 -36.61 41.95 13.16
C ASP A 697 -37.64 42.34 14.25
N PRO A 698 -37.22 42.63 15.50
CA PRO A 698 -38.11 43.03 16.60
C PRO A 698 -38.79 44.40 16.42
N ALA A 699 -38.47 45.17 15.37
CA ALA A 699 -39.27 46.32 14.96
C ALA A 699 -40.56 45.94 14.21
N TYR A 700 -40.64 44.71 13.70
CA TYR A 700 -41.72 44.20 12.84
C TYR A 700 -42.36 42.93 13.44
N GLU A 701 -42.55 42.91 14.77
CA GLU A 701 -43.29 41.83 15.45
C GLU A 701 -44.75 41.74 14.97
N ILE A 702 -45.30 40.52 14.94
CA ILE A 702 -46.72 40.27 14.63
C ILE A 702 -47.58 40.79 15.79
N THR A 703 -48.10 42.02 15.67
CA THR A 703 -48.85 42.69 16.76
C THR A 703 -50.30 42.23 16.86
N ASN A 704 -50.87 41.64 15.80
CA ASN A 704 -52.22 41.07 15.79
C ASN A 704 -52.22 39.66 15.16
N ALA A 705 -51.83 38.65 15.93
CA ALA A 705 -51.85 37.26 15.47
C ALA A 705 -53.22 36.81 14.90
N ASP A 706 -54.34 37.21 15.51
CA ASP A 706 -55.70 36.92 15.02
C ASP A 706 -56.07 37.66 13.71
N GLY A 707 -55.23 38.61 13.27
CA GLY A 707 -55.28 39.25 11.96
C GLY A 707 -54.64 38.41 10.84
N LEU A 708 -53.79 37.43 11.17
CA LEU A 708 -53.15 36.55 10.18
C LEU A 708 -54.18 35.70 9.44
N ARG A 709 -53.98 35.51 8.13
CA ARG A 709 -54.80 34.63 7.30
C ARG A 709 -53.95 33.67 6.49
N LEU A 710 -54.49 32.47 6.30
CA LEU A 710 -54.03 31.50 5.33
C LEU A 710 -54.82 31.72 4.04
N LEU A 711 -54.11 31.87 2.93
CA LEU A 711 -54.66 32.00 1.58
C LEU A 711 -54.25 30.77 0.76
N VAL A 712 -55.14 30.29 -0.10
CA VAL A 712 -54.89 29.13 -0.99
C VAL A 712 -55.13 29.53 -2.44
N ARG A 713 -54.39 28.95 -3.38
CA ARG A 713 -54.71 28.94 -4.82
C ARG A 713 -54.16 27.69 -5.49
N ASP A 714 -54.73 27.30 -6.62
CA ASP A 714 -54.36 26.06 -7.30
C ASP A 714 -52.97 26.18 -7.98
N ASP A 715 -52.71 27.32 -8.63
CA ASP A 715 -51.44 27.69 -9.26
C ASP A 715 -51.24 29.23 -9.28
N PHE A 716 -50.08 29.70 -9.74
CA PHE A 716 -49.77 31.15 -9.83
C PHE A 716 -50.61 31.92 -10.87
N SER A 717 -51.38 31.25 -11.73
CA SER A 717 -52.33 31.89 -12.65
C SER A 717 -53.73 32.04 -12.05
N SER A 718 -53.98 31.35 -10.94
CA SER A 718 -55.25 31.32 -10.22
C SER A 718 -55.32 32.43 -9.17
N ALA A 719 -56.54 32.94 -8.94
CA ALA A 719 -56.78 33.92 -7.89
C ALA A 719 -56.62 33.29 -6.51
N TRP A 720 -56.09 34.06 -5.55
CA TRP A 720 -56.13 33.71 -4.14
C TRP A 720 -57.57 33.55 -3.64
N GLN A 721 -57.78 32.60 -2.74
CA GLN A 721 -59.07 32.26 -2.14
C GLN A 721 -58.93 31.89 -0.67
N PHE A 722 -59.96 32.23 0.12
CA PHE A 722 -60.11 31.81 1.51
C PHE A 722 -61.00 30.57 1.56
N LEU A 723 -60.42 29.40 1.87
CA LEU A 723 -61.15 28.14 1.99
C LEU A 723 -61.47 27.83 3.45
N GLY A 724 -62.67 27.33 3.74
CA GLY A 724 -63.11 27.08 5.12
C GLY A 724 -63.14 28.36 5.98
N SER A 725 -63.18 28.20 7.29
CA SER A 725 -63.21 29.32 8.26
C SER A 725 -61.83 29.59 8.84
N HIS A 726 -61.50 30.85 9.17
CA HIS A 726 -60.32 31.15 9.98
C HIS A 726 -60.41 30.43 11.34
N GLY A 727 -59.29 29.84 11.77
CA GLY A 727 -59.14 29.20 13.07
C GLY A 727 -58.55 30.16 14.09
N SER A 728 -57.23 30.13 14.23
CA SER A 728 -56.43 30.94 15.17
C SER A 728 -55.13 31.40 14.52
N GLY A 729 -54.57 32.51 15.00
CA GLY A 729 -53.17 32.87 14.74
C GLY A 729 -52.30 32.81 16.01
N VAL A 730 -51.00 32.68 15.82
CA VAL A 730 -49.96 32.80 16.87
C VAL A 730 -48.83 33.68 16.33
N ALA A 731 -48.28 34.55 17.18
CA ALA A 731 -47.23 35.51 16.79
C ALA A 731 -45.81 34.90 16.80
N ASP A 732 -45.51 34.01 17.74
CA ASP A 732 -44.17 33.43 17.95
C ASP A 732 -44.26 31.93 18.30
N PRO A 733 -43.73 31.02 17.44
CA PRO A 733 -43.42 31.28 16.04
C PRO A 733 -44.71 31.60 15.25
N PRO A 734 -44.62 32.40 14.16
CA PRO A 734 -45.78 32.74 13.34
C PRO A 734 -46.50 31.49 12.85
N SER A 735 -47.77 31.35 13.21
CA SER A 735 -48.61 30.29 12.68
C SER A 735 -50.04 30.76 12.50
N VAL A 736 -50.72 30.16 11.52
CA VAL A 736 -52.13 30.44 11.25
C VAL A 736 -52.84 29.15 10.86
N SER A 737 -54.07 29.00 11.35
CA SER A 737 -54.93 27.86 11.03
C SER A 737 -56.22 28.26 10.32
N ARG A 738 -56.77 27.32 9.55
CA ARG A 738 -58.14 27.34 9.00
C ARG A 738 -58.82 25.99 9.22
N THR A 739 -60.14 26.01 9.34
CA THR A 739 -60.94 24.85 9.69
C THR A 739 -62.02 24.57 8.65
N GLY A 740 -62.34 23.29 8.43
CA GLY A 740 -63.40 22.85 7.52
C GLY A 740 -63.13 23.14 6.04
N ILE A 741 -61.88 23.02 5.58
CA ILE A 741 -61.52 23.11 4.16
C ILE A 741 -61.97 21.84 3.44
N THR A 742 -62.55 21.97 2.25
CA THR A 742 -63.03 20.84 1.43
C THR A 742 -62.34 20.80 0.06
N GLY A 743 -61.89 19.60 -0.34
CA GLY A 743 -61.60 19.22 -1.73
C GLY A 743 -60.39 19.85 -2.46
N ALA A 744 -59.91 21.04 -2.08
CA ALA A 744 -58.83 21.74 -2.79
C ALA A 744 -57.62 22.04 -1.88
N MET A 745 -56.43 21.68 -2.37
CA MET A 745 -55.11 22.00 -1.82
C MET A 745 -54.25 22.54 -2.98
N GLY A 746 -53.27 23.39 -2.69
CA GLY A 746 -52.40 23.97 -3.71
C GLY A 746 -51.28 24.81 -3.09
N ILE A 747 -50.98 25.95 -3.71
CA ILE A 747 -50.11 26.99 -3.14
C ILE A 747 -50.82 27.61 -1.94
N ILE A 748 -50.11 27.69 -0.81
CA ILE A 748 -50.61 28.20 0.46
C ILE A 748 -49.66 29.28 0.97
N ALA A 749 -50.18 30.46 1.32
CA ALA A 749 -49.42 31.57 1.89
C ALA A 749 -50.01 32.04 3.22
N MET A 750 -49.14 32.60 4.06
CA MET A 750 -49.54 33.42 5.21
C MET A 750 -49.61 34.88 4.77
N GLY A 751 -50.64 35.60 5.18
CA GLY A 751 -50.79 37.04 4.92
C GLY A 751 -51.46 37.77 6.07
N GLY A 752 -51.42 39.10 6.03
CA GLY A 752 -51.99 39.97 7.06
C GLY A 752 -52.27 41.38 6.54
N LEU A 753 -52.78 42.23 7.42
CA LEU A 753 -52.73 43.68 7.24
C LEU A 753 -51.35 44.17 7.69
N PHE A 754 -50.56 44.74 6.78
CA PHE A 754 -49.18 45.15 7.03
C PHE A 754 -49.00 46.09 8.23
N SER A 755 -49.98 46.97 8.50
CA SER A 755 -49.90 47.90 9.65
C SER A 755 -50.11 47.24 11.01
N GLU A 756 -50.52 45.97 11.04
CA GLU A 756 -50.71 45.18 12.26
C GLU A 756 -49.73 44.01 12.33
N ASN A 757 -49.48 43.37 11.18
CA ASN A 757 -48.56 42.26 11.00
C ASN A 757 -47.62 42.58 9.84
N PRO A 758 -46.62 43.45 10.04
CA PRO A 758 -45.57 43.65 9.07
C PRO A 758 -44.71 42.38 9.01
N LEU A 759 -44.98 41.54 8.02
CA LEU A 759 -44.11 40.41 7.70
C LEU A 759 -42.82 40.97 7.06
N PRO A 760 -41.71 40.23 7.00
CA PRO A 760 -40.42 40.81 6.65
C PRO A 760 -40.43 41.50 5.26
N VAL A 761 -39.60 42.53 5.11
CA VAL A 761 -39.48 43.31 3.87
C VAL A 761 -38.05 43.28 3.38
N SER A 762 -37.82 42.64 2.24
CA SER A 762 -36.49 42.35 1.72
C SER A 762 -35.98 43.35 0.65
N LEU A 763 -34.74 43.83 0.85
CA LEU A 763 -33.91 44.38 -0.21
C LEU A 763 -33.58 43.27 -1.22
N SER A 764 -33.92 43.44 -2.50
CA SER A 764 -33.62 42.44 -3.54
C SER A 764 -32.11 42.26 -3.75
N TYR A 765 -31.33 43.32 -3.58
CA TYR A 765 -29.87 43.27 -3.48
C TYR A 765 -29.31 44.59 -2.95
N PHE A 766 -28.09 44.54 -2.39
CA PHE A 766 -27.19 45.69 -2.25
C PHE A 766 -25.78 45.28 -2.66
N THR A 767 -25.16 46.04 -3.56
CA THR A 767 -23.86 45.73 -4.18
C THR A 767 -22.98 46.98 -4.28
N VAL A 768 -21.67 46.76 -4.25
CA VAL A 768 -20.65 47.82 -4.43
C VAL A 768 -19.60 47.34 -5.43
N GLN A 769 -19.15 48.23 -6.32
CA GLN A 769 -18.18 47.92 -7.36
C GLN A 769 -17.26 49.11 -7.66
N LYS A 770 -16.02 48.84 -8.09
CA LYS A 770 -15.13 49.87 -8.62
C LYS A 770 -15.79 50.54 -9.84
N SER A 771 -15.60 51.85 -9.98
CA SER A 771 -16.04 52.66 -11.11
C SER A 771 -14.92 53.65 -11.47
N PRO A 772 -14.77 54.06 -12.75
CA PRO A 772 -13.72 55.02 -13.14
C PRO A 772 -13.74 56.35 -12.37
N ASN A 773 -14.85 56.69 -11.71
CA ASN A 773 -15.03 57.92 -10.95
C ASN A 773 -15.22 57.69 -9.42
N GLY A 774 -14.92 56.50 -8.88
CA GLY A 774 -15.09 56.18 -7.45
C GLY A 774 -15.68 54.80 -7.20
N VAL A 775 -16.39 54.60 -6.10
CA VAL A 775 -17.15 53.35 -5.86
C VAL A 775 -18.61 53.55 -6.27
N LYS A 776 -19.14 52.67 -7.12
CA LYS A 776 -20.57 52.63 -7.45
C LYS A 776 -21.29 51.66 -6.52
N LEU A 777 -22.31 52.17 -5.83
CA LEU A 777 -23.25 51.44 -5.00
C LEU A 777 -24.55 51.25 -5.80
N GLN A 778 -25.15 50.06 -5.72
CA GLN A 778 -26.45 49.78 -6.35
C GLN A 778 -27.30 48.89 -5.46
N TRP A 779 -28.57 49.23 -5.32
CA TRP A 779 -29.57 48.41 -4.64
C TRP A 779 -30.90 48.38 -5.41
N GLU A 780 -31.72 47.38 -5.11
CA GLU A 780 -33.10 47.26 -5.56
C GLU A 780 -33.97 46.90 -4.36
N THR A 781 -35.08 47.60 -4.18
CA THR A 781 -36.19 47.18 -3.30
C THR A 781 -37.19 46.34 -4.10
N LEU A 782 -37.74 45.30 -3.47
CA LEU A 782 -38.83 44.52 -4.07
C LEU A 782 -40.15 45.30 -4.04
N SER A 783 -40.40 45.96 -2.92
CA SER A 783 -41.46 46.95 -2.69
C SER A 783 -40.96 47.98 -1.66
N GLU A 784 -41.66 49.10 -1.55
CA GLU A 784 -41.39 50.13 -0.53
C GLU A 784 -42.69 50.58 0.13
N LYS A 785 -42.68 50.70 1.45
CA LYS A 785 -43.84 51.16 2.22
C LYS A 785 -43.34 51.97 3.41
N ASN A 786 -43.79 53.22 3.52
CA ASN A 786 -43.35 54.20 4.53
C ASN A 786 -41.89 54.72 4.39
N ASN A 787 -41.14 54.33 3.35
CA ASN A 787 -39.73 54.68 3.16
C ASN A 787 -39.53 56.16 2.78
N ASP A 788 -39.05 56.98 3.71
CA ASP A 788 -38.69 58.39 3.48
C ASP A 788 -37.39 58.50 2.67
N LYS A 789 -36.35 57.72 3.03
CA LYS A 789 -35.01 57.84 2.41
C LYS A 789 -34.06 56.69 2.73
N PHE A 790 -33.13 56.44 1.83
CA PHE A 790 -31.91 55.68 2.10
C PHE A 790 -30.75 56.61 2.49
N GLU A 791 -30.09 56.30 3.61
CA GLU A 791 -28.84 56.94 4.03
C GLU A 791 -27.67 56.01 3.75
N VAL A 792 -26.69 56.48 2.96
CA VAL A 792 -25.49 55.72 2.62
C VAL A 792 -24.39 56.02 3.62
N TYR A 793 -23.86 54.98 4.24
CA TYR A 793 -22.75 55.07 5.18
C TYR A 793 -21.47 54.46 4.61
N ARG A 794 -20.32 55.05 4.94
CA ARG A 794 -18.99 54.54 4.59
C ARG A 794 -18.03 54.54 5.78
N SER A 795 -17.24 53.47 5.91
CA SER A 795 -16.07 53.39 6.78
C SER A 795 -14.81 52.98 5.99
N THR A 796 -13.63 53.29 6.52
CA THR A 796 -12.33 52.75 6.04
C THR A 796 -11.65 51.84 7.09
N ASN A 797 -12.32 51.54 8.20
CA ASN A 797 -11.82 50.66 9.25
C ASN A 797 -12.90 49.70 9.80
N SER A 798 -14.03 49.57 9.10
CA SER A 798 -15.25 48.84 9.49
C SER A 798 -15.89 49.22 10.83
N ILE A 799 -15.42 50.28 11.51
CA ILE A 799 -15.88 50.70 12.85
C ILE A 799 -16.51 52.10 12.77
N ASP A 800 -15.74 53.08 12.29
CA ASP A 800 -16.17 54.47 12.21
C ASP A 800 -16.88 54.72 10.88
N TYR A 801 -18.22 54.73 10.88
CA TYR A 801 -19.03 55.01 9.70
C TYR A 801 -19.47 56.47 9.64
N THR A 802 -19.22 57.11 8.50
CA THR A 802 -19.69 58.46 8.16
C THR A 802 -20.81 58.37 7.14
N LYS A 803 -21.90 59.11 7.32
CA LYS A 803 -22.92 59.26 6.28
C LYS A 803 -22.34 60.08 5.12
N ILE A 804 -22.38 59.51 3.91
CA ILE A 804 -21.84 60.14 2.70
C ILE A 804 -22.94 60.60 1.73
N ALA A 805 -24.15 60.03 1.81
CA ALA A 805 -25.28 60.45 1.00
C ALA A 805 -26.63 60.17 1.69
N THR A 806 -27.64 60.84 1.16
CA THR A 806 -29.06 60.60 1.40
C THR A 806 -29.73 60.57 0.03
N ILE A 807 -30.53 59.54 -0.23
CA ILE A 807 -31.27 59.32 -1.47
C ILE A 807 -32.73 59.15 -1.06
N ASP A 808 -33.62 59.97 -1.60
CA ASP A 808 -35.05 59.92 -1.27
C ASP A 808 -35.63 58.55 -1.66
N GLY A 809 -36.47 57.99 -0.78
CA GLY A 809 -37.24 56.79 -1.06
C GLY A 809 -38.45 57.10 -1.95
N ALA A 810 -39.14 56.07 -2.42
CA ALA A 810 -40.38 56.26 -3.16
C ALA A 810 -41.58 56.57 -2.25
N GLY A 811 -41.43 56.44 -0.92
CA GLY A 811 -42.51 56.52 0.06
C GLY A 811 -43.39 55.28 0.05
N TYR A 812 -44.03 55.01 -1.10
CA TYR A 812 -44.88 53.84 -1.33
C TYR A 812 -44.72 53.36 -2.78
N SER A 813 -44.29 52.11 -2.96
CA SER A 813 -44.19 51.42 -4.25
C SER A 813 -44.47 49.93 -4.10
N SER A 814 -45.33 49.38 -4.95
CA SER A 814 -45.49 47.93 -5.14
C SER A 814 -44.63 47.38 -6.29
N GLU A 815 -43.89 48.26 -6.98
CA GLU A 815 -42.98 47.92 -8.08
C GLU A 815 -41.54 47.91 -7.60
N LYS A 816 -40.69 47.08 -8.22
CA LYS A 816 -39.25 47.06 -7.97
C LYS A 816 -38.60 48.39 -8.32
N ILE A 817 -37.90 49.03 -7.39
CA ILE A 817 -37.18 50.28 -7.65
C ILE A 817 -35.68 50.07 -7.51
N LYS A 818 -34.97 50.42 -8.58
CA LYS A 818 -33.50 50.40 -8.64
C LYS A 818 -32.95 51.77 -8.29
N TYR A 819 -31.98 51.76 -7.39
CA TYR A 819 -31.22 52.93 -7.00
C TYR A 819 -29.74 52.73 -7.32
N ASP A 820 -29.07 53.80 -7.71
CA ASP A 820 -27.62 53.83 -7.76
C ASP A 820 -27.05 55.14 -7.23
N TYR A 821 -25.88 55.02 -6.60
CA TYR A 821 -25.12 56.13 -6.05
C TYR A 821 -23.63 55.91 -6.33
N ILE A 822 -22.90 56.98 -6.65
CA ILE A 822 -21.45 56.91 -6.85
C ILE A 822 -20.77 57.74 -5.75
N ASP A 823 -19.96 57.08 -4.94
CA ASP A 823 -19.06 57.74 -4.00
C ASP A 823 -17.79 58.19 -4.73
N PHE A 824 -17.85 59.41 -5.27
CA PHE A 824 -16.71 60.11 -5.88
C PHE A 824 -15.59 60.46 -4.88
N THR A 825 -15.79 60.20 -3.59
CA THR A 825 -14.82 60.49 -2.51
C THR A 825 -14.26 59.24 -1.85
N ALA A 826 -14.58 58.05 -2.40
CA ALA A 826 -14.05 56.78 -1.94
C ALA A 826 -12.51 56.83 -1.92
N ARG A 827 -11.91 56.44 -0.79
CA ARG A 827 -10.44 56.50 -0.64
C ARG A 827 -9.79 55.32 -1.34
N GLU A 828 -8.50 55.39 -1.62
CA GLU A 828 -7.75 54.20 -2.04
C GLU A 828 -7.67 53.19 -0.88
N GLY A 829 -7.69 51.90 -1.21
CA GLY A 829 -7.76 50.79 -0.24
C GLY A 829 -9.18 50.35 0.12
N LEU A 830 -9.33 49.64 1.24
CA LEU A 830 -10.60 49.07 1.68
C LEU A 830 -11.62 50.15 2.10
N ASN A 831 -12.79 50.12 1.48
CA ASN A 831 -13.96 50.92 1.84
C ASN A 831 -15.13 49.96 2.16
N TYR A 832 -15.82 50.21 3.26
CA TYR A 832 -16.96 49.44 3.76
C TYR A 832 -18.21 50.30 3.67
N TYR A 833 -19.31 49.76 3.14
CA TYR A 833 -20.56 50.49 2.95
C TYR A 833 -21.75 49.71 3.48
N PHE A 834 -22.75 50.42 4.03
CA PHE A 834 -24.09 49.87 4.26
C PHE A 834 -25.14 50.95 3.93
N LEU A 835 -26.36 50.50 3.67
CA LEU A 835 -27.54 51.35 3.52
C LEU A 835 -28.34 51.35 4.82
N ARG A 836 -28.86 52.51 5.20
CA ARG A 836 -29.90 52.63 6.22
C ARG A 836 -31.17 53.13 5.56
N GLN A 837 -32.17 52.28 5.47
CA GLN A 837 -33.52 52.69 5.10
C GLN A 837 -34.13 53.43 6.29
N MET A 838 -34.71 54.61 6.06
CA MET A 838 -35.34 55.46 7.07
C MET A 838 -36.80 55.68 6.69
N ASP A 839 -37.71 55.48 7.64
CA ASP A 839 -39.14 55.65 7.41
C ASP A 839 -39.63 57.05 7.84
N PHE A 840 -40.83 57.44 7.40
CA PHE A 840 -41.42 58.77 7.69
C PHE A 840 -41.69 59.04 9.18
N ASP A 841 -41.78 58.00 10.01
CA ASP A 841 -41.91 58.11 11.47
C ASP A 841 -40.55 58.21 12.21
N GLY A 842 -39.44 58.04 11.48
CA GLY A 842 -38.08 58.10 11.99
C GLY A 842 -37.45 56.75 12.36
N GLN A 843 -38.17 55.64 12.19
CA GLN A 843 -37.61 54.28 12.32
C GLN A 843 -36.61 53.98 11.20
N PHE A 844 -35.76 52.96 11.39
CA PHE A 844 -34.77 52.58 10.38
C PHE A 844 -34.29 51.13 10.46
N THR A 845 -33.94 50.57 9.31
CA THR A 845 -33.32 49.25 9.15
C THR A 845 -32.01 49.40 8.37
N ASN A 846 -30.97 48.63 8.72
CA ASN A 846 -29.69 48.65 8.00
C ASN A 846 -29.54 47.41 7.12
N SER A 847 -28.93 47.55 5.95
CA SER A 847 -28.48 46.43 5.12
C SER A 847 -27.23 45.76 5.71
N ASP A 848 -26.89 44.60 5.16
CA ASP A 848 -25.53 44.07 5.16
C ASP A 848 -24.46 45.14 4.86
N VAL A 849 -23.29 44.99 5.49
CA VAL A 849 -22.07 45.70 5.09
C VAL A 849 -21.47 45.02 3.87
N LYS A 850 -21.19 45.79 2.82
CA LYS A 850 -20.44 45.34 1.63
C LYS A 850 -19.08 46.07 1.57
N VAL A 851 -18.03 45.34 1.18
CA VAL A 851 -16.64 45.84 1.15
C VAL A 851 -16.09 45.86 -0.27
N ILE A 852 -15.25 46.85 -0.59
CA ILE A 852 -14.52 46.94 -1.84
C ILE A 852 -13.11 47.50 -1.59
N ASP A 853 -12.11 46.92 -2.26
CA ASP A 853 -10.78 47.52 -2.34
C ASP A 853 -10.73 48.47 -3.55
N ASN A 854 -10.56 49.76 -3.30
CA ASN A 854 -10.65 50.84 -4.28
C ASN A 854 -9.25 51.34 -4.69
N GLN A 855 -8.28 50.44 -4.87
CA GLN A 855 -6.97 50.76 -5.44
C GLN A 855 -7.05 51.02 -6.96
N SER A 856 -6.21 51.92 -7.46
CA SER A 856 -6.04 52.20 -8.89
C SER A 856 -5.22 51.10 -9.60
N ASP A 857 -5.68 50.60 -10.73
CA ASP A 857 -5.07 49.46 -11.45
C ASP A 857 -3.96 49.88 -12.46
N ASP A 858 -3.39 51.10 -12.34
CA ASP A 858 -2.32 51.59 -13.23
C ASP A 858 -1.01 50.78 -13.05
N SER A 859 -0.54 50.11 -14.10
CA SER A 859 0.76 49.43 -14.12
C SER A 859 1.71 49.97 -15.19
N PHE A 860 3.02 49.86 -14.92
CA PHE A 860 4.07 50.38 -15.80
C PHE A 860 5.02 49.28 -16.26
N ASP A 861 5.13 49.12 -17.57
CA ASP A 861 6.15 48.29 -18.19
C ASP A 861 7.41 49.11 -18.49
N LEU A 862 8.54 48.61 -17.98
CA LEU A 862 9.84 49.21 -18.19
C LEU A 862 10.77 48.21 -18.87
N SER A 863 11.34 48.62 -20.01
CA SER A 863 12.35 47.86 -20.76
C SER A 863 13.54 48.75 -21.12
N ILE A 864 14.68 48.12 -21.42
CA ILE A 864 15.89 48.83 -21.86
C ILE A 864 16.30 48.26 -23.20
N LEU A 865 16.49 49.12 -24.20
CA LEU A 865 16.93 48.73 -25.54
C LEU A 865 17.86 49.81 -26.10
N ASN A 866 19.01 49.40 -26.63
CA ASN A 866 19.98 50.28 -27.33
C ASN A 866 20.38 51.56 -26.54
N GLY A 867 20.56 51.45 -25.22
CA GLY A 867 20.96 52.57 -24.35
C GLY A 867 19.82 53.50 -23.92
N GLN A 868 18.57 53.17 -24.23
CA GLN A 868 17.39 53.94 -23.86
C GLN A 868 16.49 53.14 -22.91
N ILE A 869 15.90 53.80 -21.91
CA ILE A 869 14.79 53.26 -21.13
C ILE A 869 13.50 53.55 -21.89
N LYS A 870 12.69 52.51 -22.10
CA LYS A 870 11.31 52.64 -22.56
C LYS A 870 10.40 52.43 -21.36
N LEU A 871 9.52 53.40 -21.12
CA LEU A 871 8.46 53.33 -20.13
C LEU A 871 7.13 53.37 -20.90
N GLN A 872 6.32 52.35 -20.70
CA GLN A 872 4.98 52.23 -21.25
C GLN A 872 3.98 52.17 -20.09
N LEU A 873 2.91 52.95 -20.17
CA LEU A 873 1.81 52.91 -19.23
C LEU A 873 0.78 51.91 -19.76
N ASN A 874 0.40 50.93 -18.94
CA ASN A 874 -0.62 49.94 -19.29
C ASN A 874 -2.03 50.49 -19.00
N SER A 875 -2.31 51.66 -19.56
CA SER A 875 -3.59 52.37 -19.50
C SER A 875 -3.71 53.24 -20.76
N ASP A 876 -4.93 53.40 -21.28
CA ASP A 876 -5.21 54.23 -22.47
C ASP A 876 -5.16 55.75 -22.17
N GLU A 877 -5.00 56.13 -20.91
CA GLU A 877 -4.85 57.53 -20.50
C GLU A 877 -3.42 58.05 -20.67
N ASN A 878 -3.29 59.30 -21.16
CA ASN A 878 -2.00 59.98 -21.20
C ASN A 878 -1.69 60.59 -19.82
N LYS A 879 -0.64 60.12 -19.14
CA LYS A 879 -0.21 60.68 -17.83
C LYS A 879 1.13 61.40 -17.96
N SER A 880 1.35 62.43 -17.16
CA SER A 880 2.64 63.13 -17.06
C SER A 880 3.29 62.74 -15.75
N LEU A 881 4.48 62.12 -15.82
CA LEU A 881 5.17 61.59 -14.66
C LEU A 881 6.51 62.28 -14.49
N GLN A 882 6.91 62.55 -13.24
CA GLN A 882 8.27 62.94 -12.94
C GLN A 882 9.13 61.66 -12.86
N TYR A 883 10.33 61.69 -13.43
CA TYR A 883 11.31 60.61 -13.24
C TYR A 883 12.64 61.15 -12.72
N GLN A 884 13.34 60.30 -11.97
CA GLN A 884 14.72 60.51 -11.54
C GLN A 884 15.53 59.24 -11.79
N ILE A 885 16.67 59.36 -12.44
CA ILE A 885 17.72 58.33 -12.52
C ILE A 885 18.78 58.72 -11.50
N VAL A 886 19.02 57.85 -10.52
CA VAL A 886 20.04 58.03 -9.48
C VAL A 886 21.12 56.95 -9.57
N ASP A 887 22.36 57.29 -9.25
CA ASP A 887 23.43 56.29 -9.09
C ASP A 887 23.21 55.43 -7.83
N MET A 888 24.00 54.37 -7.66
CA MET A 888 23.92 53.51 -6.46
C MET A 888 24.35 54.21 -5.15
N LYS A 889 24.84 55.45 -5.20
CA LYS A 889 25.15 56.30 -4.03
C LYS A 889 24.03 57.31 -3.73
N GLY A 890 22.97 57.32 -4.55
CA GLY A 890 21.81 58.20 -4.40
C GLY A 890 21.95 59.58 -5.05
N LEU A 891 23.01 59.83 -5.82
CA LEU A 891 23.17 61.08 -6.57
C LEU A 891 22.24 61.08 -7.80
N ILE A 892 21.48 62.15 -8.01
CA ILE A 892 20.66 62.31 -9.22
C ILE A 892 21.57 62.55 -10.44
N VAL A 893 21.47 61.66 -11.42
CA VAL A 893 22.25 61.65 -12.66
C VAL A 893 21.45 62.27 -13.81
N LYS A 894 20.12 62.10 -13.81
CA LYS A 894 19.19 62.73 -14.74
C LYS A 894 17.79 62.77 -14.13
N GLU A 895 17.06 63.85 -14.34
CA GLU A 895 15.64 63.94 -13.96
C GLU A 895 14.84 64.73 -14.99
N GLY A 896 13.51 64.61 -14.95
CA GLY A 896 12.62 65.39 -15.81
C GLY A 896 11.16 64.93 -15.73
N MET A 897 10.32 65.56 -16.54
CA MET A 897 8.94 65.12 -16.77
C MET A 897 8.88 64.29 -18.05
N LEU A 898 8.16 63.18 -18.03
CA LEU A 898 7.86 62.35 -19.19
C LEU A 898 6.34 62.22 -19.32
N ARG A 899 5.80 62.59 -20.49
CA ARG A 899 4.43 62.21 -20.84
C ARG A 899 4.47 60.77 -21.34
N VAL A 900 3.77 59.88 -20.63
CA VAL A 900 3.58 58.47 -20.98
C VAL A 900 2.16 58.25 -21.49
N ASP A 901 2.03 57.33 -22.42
CA ASP A 901 0.78 56.81 -22.97
C ASP A 901 0.89 55.29 -23.12
N ASN A 902 -0.09 54.66 -23.77
CA ASN A 902 -0.03 53.24 -24.12
C ASN A 902 1.02 52.91 -25.21
N LYS A 903 1.92 53.85 -25.57
CA LYS A 903 3.03 53.67 -26.50
C LYS A 903 4.37 53.86 -25.79
N ASN A 904 5.44 53.53 -26.50
CA ASN A 904 6.80 53.59 -25.96
C ASN A 904 7.27 55.04 -25.79
N SER A 905 7.22 55.56 -24.56
CA SER A 905 7.87 56.81 -24.18
C SER A 905 9.32 56.54 -23.73
N VAL A 906 10.26 57.39 -24.16
CA VAL A 906 11.69 57.06 -24.18
C VAL A 906 12.51 58.05 -23.36
N ILE A 907 13.41 57.52 -22.52
CA ILE A 907 14.41 58.29 -21.77
C ILE A 907 15.81 57.83 -22.17
N ASP A 908 16.60 58.71 -22.78
CA ASP A 908 18.02 58.43 -23.06
C ASP A 908 18.83 58.31 -21.76
N ILE A 909 19.63 57.26 -21.63
CA ILE A 909 20.58 57.09 -20.52
C ILE A 909 21.94 57.70 -20.93
N PRO A 910 22.66 58.42 -20.04
CA PRO A 910 24.03 58.82 -20.31
C PRO A 910 24.97 57.61 -20.49
N ASN A 911 25.92 57.68 -21.42
CA ASN A 911 26.86 56.59 -21.74
C ASN A 911 27.91 56.34 -20.64
N PHE A 912 27.50 55.65 -19.56
CA PHE A 912 28.38 55.12 -18.51
C PHE A 912 28.08 53.63 -18.30
N ASN A 913 29.11 52.80 -18.16
CA ASN A 913 29.00 51.36 -17.85
C ASN A 913 28.75 51.15 -16.35
N GLU A 914 27.63 51.65 -15.85
CA GLU A 914 27.30 51.67 -14.42
C GLU A 914 25.86 51.20 -14.17
N LEU A 915 25.49 51.18 -12.89
CA LEU A 915 24.24 50.64 -12.41
C LEU A 915 23.47 51.77 -11.71
N PHE A 916 22.20 51.92 -12.05
CA PHE A 916 21.36 53.04 -11.60
C PHE A 916 20.03 52.52 -11.03
N LEU A 917 19.33 53.38 -10.30
CA LEU A 917 17.90 53.22 -10.02
C LEU A 917 17.14 54.27 -10.80
N ILE A 918 16.07 53.88 -11.50
CA ILE A 918 15.06 54.82 -11.95
C ILE A 918 13.90 54.83 -10.95
N ARG A 919 13.48 56.04 -10.58
CA ARG A 919 12.29 56.33 -9.78
C ARG A 919 11.33 57.09 -10.67
N VAL A 920 10.06 56.71 -10.64
CA VAL A 920 8.97 57.39 -11.37
C VAL A 920 7.89 57.73 -10.37
N TYR A 921 7.47 58.99 -10.40
CA TYR A 921 6.53 59.61 -9.49
C TYR A 921 5.30 60.05 -10.29
N SER A 922 4.10 59.65 -9.84
CA SER A 922 2.85 60.19 -10.35
C SER A 922 2.32 61.31 -9.45
N ASP A 923 1.46 62.15 -10.00
CA ASP A 923 0.73 63.18 -9.24
C ASP A 923 -0.21 62.57 -8.17
N SER A 924 -0.53 61.27 -8.29
CA SER A 924 -1.27 60.48 -7.28
C SER A 924 -0.40 59.95 -6.12
N GLY A 925 0.91 60.24 -6.10
CA GLY A 925 1.81 59.82 -5.02
C GLY A 925 2.38 58.40 -5.15
N PHE A 926 2.11 57.71 -6.27
CA PHE A 926 2.70 56.41 -6.58
C PHE A 926 4.21 56.54 -6.84
N ASN A 927 4.99 55.59 -6.32
CA ASN A 927 6.46 55.56 -6.42
C ASN A 927 6.92 54.25 -7.06
N TYR A 928 7.10 54.22 -8.39
CA TYR A 928 7.71 53.07 -9.06
C TYR A 928 9.23 53.19 -8.99
N VAL A 929 9.91 52.21 -8.40
CA VAL A 929 11.38 52.18 -8.31
C VAL A 929 11.93 50.89 -8.89
N ARG A 930 12.79 51.00 -9.91
CA ARG A 930 13.41 49.84 -10.56
C ARG A 930 14.91 50.02 -10.76
N LYS A 931 15.65 48.94 -10.53
CA LYS A 931 17.10 48.86 -10.73
C LYS A 931 17.40 48.56 -12.21
N ILE A 932 18.31 49.32 -12.80
CA ILE A 932 18.69 49.27 -14.21
C ILE A 932 20.20 49.16 -14.38
N SER A 933 20.67 48.39 -15.36
CA SER A 933 22.08 48.20 -15.67
C SER A 933 22.34 48.52 -17.14
N THR A 934 23.41 49.25 -17.42
CA THR A 934 23.89 49.52 -18.80
C THR A 934 25.07 48.62 -19.19
N ILE A 935 25.60 47.84 -18.23
CA ILE A 935 26.76 46.97 -18.43
C ILE A 935 26.43 45.89 -19.45
N GLY A 936 27.11 45.92 -20.60
CA GLY A 936 26.98 44.92 -21.67
C GLY A 936 26.08 45.30 -22.83
N ILE A 937 25.45 46.48 -22.82
CA ILE A 937 24.68 47.00 -23.97
C ILE A 937 25.65 47.63 -24.97
N LYS A 938 25.75 47.06 -26.18
CA LYS A 938 26.62 47.53 -27.27
C LYS A 938 25.87 47.52 -28.60
#